data_AF-A0A9C9G2V0-F1
#
_entry.id   AF-A0A9C9G2V0-F1
#
_cell.length_a   1.000
_cell.length_b   1.000
_cell.length_c   1.000
_cell.angle_alpha   90.00
_cell.angle_beta   90.00
_cell.angle_gamma   90.00
#
_symmetry.space_group_name_H-M   'P 1'
#
loop_
_entity.id
_entity.type
_entity.pdbx_description
1 polymer ?
#
loop_
_entity_poly.entity_id
_entity_poly.type
_entity_poly.pdbx_seq_one_letter_code
_entity_poly.pdbx_strand_id
1 'polypeptide(L)'
;MLYRLLILALSLYSLTTPAQASRDDLLVIVNDNSIDSPQVGAYYAQQRDINPANIVHVNIRPGYFISWDEFRSLRDQIIDHMQHHTLTDPAITPVTCTDGDTVHYCQASMDQLRQYTKIRYVVTTRGVPTRTEVNNSPFNSQPVSAPTSVDNYLKFWLINYYPVDTVLSSNARAVEFGDGRGMREIDPQLDKELIVGRIDGVNLASALTLVDRTLEAERNGIYGKLYGSQYGSTTGGRATWTDYSTNSLVYGISSNGWRYQLGLFDESAPECNDYLNFSSGNASGKAPAHCLARLSDGRDPPPGTSGGRAPTADDALVYLGSLDGQVTGLGNFSNLLNWKKDASCSVTLCENAPDPAACRMASTDAMQEINTDCVGVSNGFMGYNFQSFPVSFLTVWPTAWRSTNGGDFKNLAFPEVRSDVGFDDNQSLWFRNADQISNPKCNTVADIGSQPPQDCPDQRRIFTYQTISIPTQAINTATPQQYRVSLRYKADSMQQQATLRATLKVREQASKTEINYGTQLLATISSGTTDWTYAEVVYTLNPALHTQPDLLFDRLKIELSTAGTYAGEIGLDVISLQEIGVGIELLQNGSFTEGHKSVSGGDHAANYLSRLNGLAFWGSVSHHESAGFSFENHPVETLLYFMRGLPLGDAVWFNEFRNSGIFYGDPVYSPMSVKFDYLPNPGDRIVNSMDISGNTVNGRDPLRVTTDYRIDYCPGDDFFVCDQQQSWLSTGLSGKGGLTGQTLGNWDVTSLPYGDYTLRLSVTSSNVLLGRTQTFNDFYPVKNRYATDEIPTYRIAGTILDQSGQPVRNVTIQINDNSGFSATVTTNVEGRYSKDGLANGLYIVLPKKTGHTFVANSGNIFQSVSNSNVVKNFTAHNLDFTVSGTVTDGNGQPIVGAIVQINDNSGFSATVQTNINGRYSRPGISNGLYIVEVTKNGYSVSPSQGNIFQSVNGSDITKDYVATPSNFVISGAILDTSGKPVPGVTVSINDNSGFSSTVTSNANGFYEIGGLSNGLYIAFPAKQGYTIVVNGGNVFVGINGVSIIGKDFTATPVVQTYSISGYILENGQPLSGASVQINSNFGFSSTTTTDNSGFYTQRGLKDGAYIVYSTKPGYQITTVTGNIFQSINGSNIIGKDFNATLIQ
;
A
#
# COMPACT_ATOMS: atom_id res chain seq x y z
N MET A 1 -3.30 7.89 59.51
CA MET A 1 -3.54 9.33 59.77
C MET A 1 -3.46 10.17 58.48
N LEU A 2 -2.62 9.81 57.49
CA LEU A 2 -2.67 10.39 56.13
C LEU A 2 -3.98 10.11 55.35
N TYR A 3 -4.67 9.00 55.63
CA TYR A 3 -5.94 8.63 54.97
C TYR A 3 -7.12 9.57 55.30
N ARG A 4 -7.07 10.31 56.41
CA ARG A 4 -8.10 11.31 56.76
C ARG A 4 -7.82 12.70 56.18
N LEU A 5 -6.59 12.95 55.70
CA LEU A 5 -6.22 14.21 55.04
C LEU A 5 -6.60 14.21 53.55
N LEU A 6 -6.65 13.04 52.89
CA LEU A 6 -7.18 12.94 51.53
C LEU A 6 -8.71 13.09 51.47
N ILE A 7 -9.44 12.53 52.46
CA ILE A 7 -10.91 12.60 52.51
C ILE A 7 -11.41 14.01 52.89
N LEU A 8 -10.61 14.81 53.61
CA LEU A 8 -10.94 16.22 53.89
C LEU A 8 -10.62 17.19 52.74
N ALA A 9 -9.78 16.79 51.78
CA ALA A 9 -9.54 17.60 50.57
C ALA A 9 -10.69 17.47 49.54
N LEU A 10 -11.50 16.41 49.64
CA LEU A 10 -12.67 16.16 48.78
C LEU A 10 -13.95 16.89 49.22
N SER A 11 -13.99 17.52 50.40
CA SER A 11 -15.22 18.12 50.96
C SER A 11 -15.23 19.65 51.04
N LEU A 12 -14.29 20.36 50.39
CA LEU A 12 -14.20 21.82 50.40
C LEU A 12 -14.30 22.52 49.03
N TYR A 13 -14.58 21.81 47.92
CA TYR A 13 -14.89 22.47 46.65
C TYR A 13 -16.38 22.84 46.58
N SER A 14 -16.71 23.95 47.22
CA SER A 14 -18.01 24.62 47.06
C SER A 14 -17.96 25.59 45.89
N LEU A 15 -18.83 25.33 44.91
CA LEU A 15 -19.61 26.33 44.16
C LEU A 15 -18.82 27.45 43.47
N THR A 16 -17.94 27.10 42.55
CA THR A 16 -17.91 27.82 41.28
C THR A 16 -18.75 27.00 40.31
N THR A 17 -19.87 27.54 39.84
CA THR A 17 -20.61 26.95 38.70
C THR A 17 -19.58 26.54 37.65
N PRO A 18 -19.48 25.24 37.29
CA PRO A 18 -18.50 24.84 36.31
C PRO A 18 -18.76 25.65 35.04
N ALA A 19 -17.70 26.11 34.40
CA ALA A 19 -17.80 26.47 32.99
C ALA A 19 -18.62 25.37 32.31
N GLN A 20 -19.64 25.75 31.56
CA GLN A 20 -20.56 24.83 30.90
C GLN A 20 -19.72 23.71 30.25
N ALA A 21 -19.81 22.49 30.79
CA ALA A 21 -19.00 21.35 30.35
C ALA A 21 -19.16 21.22 28.83
N SER A 22 -18.06 21.03 28.12
CA SER A 22 -18.04 21.03 26.65
C SER A 22 -18.63 19.77 26.02
N ARG A 23 -18.78 18.68 26.78
CA ARG A 23 -19.33 17.40 26.30
C ARG A 23 -20.51 16.92 27.15
N ASP A 24 -21.69 16.89 26.55
CA ASP A 24 -22.93 16.33 27.10
C ASP A 24 -23.46 15.11 26.32
N ASP A 25 -22.76 14.72 25.25
CA ASP A 25 -23.08 13.63 24.33
C ASP A 25 -22.37 12.30 24.67
N LEU A 26 -21.64 12.25 25.78
CA LEU A 26 -20.90 11.08 26.24
C LEU A 26 -21.33 10.67 27.64
N LEU A 27 -21.63 9.38 27.83
CA LEU A 27 -21.94 8.74 29.10
C LEU A 27 -20.77 7.84 29.55
N VAL A 28 -20.27 8.04 30.76
CA VAL A 28 -19.21 7.20 31.36
C VAL A 28 -19.84 6.23 32.35
N ILE A 29 -19.60 4.93 32.17
CA ILE A 29 -20.08 3.87 33.05
C ILE A 29 -18.94 3.44 33.98
N VAL A 30 -19.19 3.55 35.29
CA VAL A 30 -18.28 3.11 36.35
C VAL A 30 -18.94 2.08 37.25
N ASN A 31 -18.21 1.03 37.62
CA ASN A 31 -18.66 -0.01 38.54
C ASN A 31 -18.14 0.27 39.95
N ASP A 32 -19.03 0.58 40.89
CA ASP A 32 -18.65 0.91 42.28
C ASP A 32 -18.06 -0.25 43.05
N ASN A 33 -18.26 -1.49 42.58
CA ASN A 33 -17.61 -2.65 43.19
C ASN A 33 -16.16 -2.83 42.73
N SER A 34 -15.68 -2.01 41.77
CA SER A 34 -14.29 -1.95 41.34
C SER A 34 -13.58 -0.76 42.01
N ILE A 35 -12.36 -0.96 42.50
CA ILE A 35 -11.51 0.07 43.10
C ILE A 35 -11.04 1.05 42.03
N ASP A 36 -10.69 0.53 40.85
CA ASP A 36 -10.13 1.30 39.74
C ASP A 36 -11.21 2.03 38.94
N SER A 37 -12.40 1.46 38.77
CA SER A 37 -13.43 1.93 37.82
C SER A 37 -13.87 3.38 38.05
N PRO A 38 -14.26 3.81 39.26
CA PRO A 38 -14.64 5.20 39.50
C PRO A 38 -13.47 6.18 39.32
N GLN A 39 -12.23 5.74 39.60
CA GLN A 39 -11.04 6.57 39.43
C GLN A 39 -10.76 6.84 37.94
N VAL A 40 -10.84 5.80 37.11
CA VAL A 40 -10.69 5.93 35.65
C VAL A 40 -11.80 6.82 35.08
N GLY A 41 -13.05 6.61 35.50
CA GLY A 41 -14.18 7.39 34.99
C GLY A 41 -14.11 8.86 35.36
N ALA A 42 -13.78 9.16 36.63
CA ALA A 42 -13.61 10.54 37.09
C ALA A 42 -12.42 11.23 36.38
N TYR A 43 -11.30 10.53 36.20
CA TYR A 43 -10.15 11.07 35.48
C TYR A 43 -10.50 11.37 34.03
N TYR A 44 -11.10 10.41 33.32
CA TYR A 44 -11.51 10.58 31.93
C TYR A 44 -12.50 11.74 31.77
N ALA A 45 -13.52 11.82 32.65
CA ALA A 45 -14.48 12.90 32.65
C ALA A 45 -13.83 14.27 32.86
N GLN A 46 -12.87 14.38 33.78
CA GLN A 46 -12.11 15.60 34.00
C GLN A 46 -11.29 15.99 32.77
N GLN A 47 -10.55 15.05 32.18
CA GLN A 47 -9.64 15.33 31.06
C GLN A 47 -10.39 15.69 29.76
N ARG A 48 -11.60 15.14 29.56
CA ARG A 48 -12.46 15.41 28.40
C ARG A 48 -13.54 16.47 28.66
N ASP A 49 -13.55 17.07 29.85
CA ASP A 49 -14.55 18.06 30.25
C ASP A 49 -16.00 17.56 30.01
N ILE A 50 -16.23 16.31 30.43
CA ILE A 50 -17.53 15.63 30.35
C ILE A 50 -18.39 16.09 31.52
N ASN A 51 -19.67 16.34 31.24
CA ASN A 51 -20.64 16.67 32.28
C ASN A 51 -20.63 15.60 33.39
N PRO A 52 -20.39 15.95 34.67
CA PRO A 52 -20.41 14.99 35.77
C PRO A 52 -21.74 14.23 35.92
N ALA A 53 -22.87 14.81 35.49
CA ALA A 53 -24.16 14.12 35.46
C ALA A 53 -24.21 12.95 34.46
N ASN A 54 -23.27 12.90 33.52
CA ASN A 54 -23.11 11.81 32.58
C ASN A 54 -22.18 10.70 33.08
N ILE A 55 -21.83 10.68 34.37
CA ILE A 55 -21.16 9.53 34.99
C ILE A 55 -22.25 8.68 35.67
N VAL A 56 -22.49 7.49 35.13
CA VAL A 56 -23.39 6.51 35.74
C VAL A 56 -22.62 5.52 36.58
N HIS A 57 -23.02 5.44 37.84
CA HIS A 57 -22.51 4.48 38.81
C HIS A 57 -23.39 3.23 38.81
N VAL A 58 -22.80 2.08 38.54
CA VAL A 58 -23.49 0.79 38.54
C VAL A 58 -22.91 -0.13 39.61
N ASN A 59 -23.75 -1.00 40.15
CA ASN A 59 -23.39 -1.93 41.22
C ASN A 59 -23.57 -3.36 40.71
N ILE A 60 -22.52 -3.88 40.08
CA ILE A 60 -22.44 -5.23 39.52
C ILE A 60 -21.14 -5.89 39.93
N ARG A 61 -21.04 -7.22 39.80
CA ARG A 61 -19.81 -7.91 40.23
C ARG A 61 -18.60 -7.40 39.43
N PRO A 62 -17.48 -7.08 40.07
CA PRO A 62 -16.25 -6.69 39.38
C PRO A 62 -15.62 -7.97 38.83
N GLY A 63 -15.91 -8.30 37.58
CA GLY A 63 -15.50 -9.55 36.98
C GLY A 63 -15.53 -9.45 35.47
N TYR A 64 -14.85 -10.37 34.79
CA TYR A 64 -14.78 -10.34 33.32
C TYR A 64 -16.09 -10.83 32.68
N PHE A 65 -16.74 -11.79 33.32
CA PHE A 65 -18.03 -12.33 32.93
C PHE A 65 -19.13 -11.87 33.89
N ILE A 66 -20.33 -11.67 33.37
CA ILE A 66 -21.59 -11.58 34.12
C ILE A 66 -22.61 -12.55 33.54
N SER A 67 -23.59 -12.96 34.34
CA SER A 67 -24.76 -13.68 33.87
C SER A 67 -25.69 -12.78 33.06
N TRP A 68 -26.61 -13.39 32.31
CA TRP A 68 -27.62 -12.66 31.56
C TRP A 68 -28.49 -11.77 32.46
N ASP A 69 -28.86 -12.23 33.67
CA ASP A 69 -29.65 -11.46 34.63
C ASP A 69 -28.88 -10.25 35.18
N GLU A 70 -27.59 -10.42 35.49
CA GLU A 70 -26.70 -9.32 35.88
C GLU A 70 -26.51 -8.31 34.74
N PHE A 71 -26.47 -8.76 33.47
CA PHE A 71 -26.47 -7.85 32.32
C PHE A 71 -27.77 -7.04 32.22
N ARG A 72 -28.93 -7.66 32.42
CA ARG A 72 -30.22 -6.93 32.44
C ARG A 72 -30.26 -5.90 33.57
N SER A 73 -29.75 -6.25 34.74
CA SER A 73 -29.60 -5.29 35.84
C SER A 73 -28.65 -4.14 35.49
N LEU A 74 -27.50 -4.41 34.85
CA LEU A 74 -26.59 -3.37 34.35
C LEU A 74 -27.29 -2.42 33.38
N ARG A 75 -27.93 -2.97 32.34
CA ARG A 75 -28.67 -2.20 31.33
C ARG A 75 -29.70 -1.29 31.99
N ASP A 76 -30.48 -1.82 32.92
CA ASP A 76 -31.59 -1.09 33.51
C ASP A 76 -31.14 0.00 34.49
N GLN A 77 -30.04 -0.22 35.22
CA GLN A 77 -29.39 0.84 36.00
C GLN A 77 -28.95 2.00 35.09
N ILE A 78 -28.44 1.70 33.91
CA ILE A 78 -28.03 2.71 32.92
C ILE A 78 -29.24 3.44 32.34
N ILE A 79 -30.30 2.71 31.95
CA ILE A 79 -31.54 3.28 31.42
C ILE A 79 -32.15 4.26 32.44
N ASP A 80 -32.26 3.83 33.70
CA ASP A 80 -32.78 4.65 34.78
C ASP A 80 -31.97 5.94 34.92
N HIS A 81 -30.63 5.84 34.95
CA HIS A 81 -29.76 7.00 35.01
C HIS A 81 -29.95 7.95 33.82
N MET A 82 -29.98 7.41 32.59
CA MET A 82 -30.12 8.19 31.36
C MET A 82 -31.44 8.97 31.32
N GLN A 83 -32.55 8.35 31.71
CA GLN A 83 -33.87 9.00 31.73
C GLN A 83 -33.90 10.18 32.72
N HIS A 84 -33.17 10.09 33.84
CA HIS A 84 -33.15 11.13 34.86
C HIS A 84 -32.14 12.25 34.61
N HIS A 85 -31.04 11.99 33.89
CA HIS A 85 -29.90 12.90 33.86
C HIS A 85 -29.42 13.33 32.47
N THR A 86 -29.73 12.57 31.41
CA THR A 86 -29.06 12.76 30.11
C THR A 86 -30.01 13.15 28.97
N LEU A 87 -31.29 13.41 29.28
CA LEU A 87 -32.25 13.89 28.30
C LEU A 87 -31.94 15.33 27.85
N THR A 88 -32.40 15.66 26.64
CA THR A 88 -32.27 16.98 26.03
C THR A 88 -32.96 18.06 26.87
N ASP A 89 -34.15 17.77 27.38
CA ASP A 89 -34.91 18.60 28.32
C ASP A 89 -35.04 17.90 29.69
N PRO A 90 -34.45 18.45 30.76
CA PRO A 90 -34.52 17.87 32.10
C PRO A 90 -35.93 17.91 32.71
N ALA A 91 -36.90 18.61 32.10
CA ALA A 91 -38.30 18.62 32.55
C ALA A 91 -39.09 17.39 32.06
N ILE A 92 -38.53 16.57 31.16
CA ILE A 92 -39.18 15.36 30.67
C ILE A 92 -39.24 14.33 31.81
N THR A 93 -40.45 13.90 32.17
CA THR A 93 -40.64 12.85 33.18
C THR A 93 -40.19 11.48 32.65
N PRO A 94 -39.34 10.75 33.38
CA PRO A 94 -38.96 9.37 33.04
C PRO A 94 -40.18 8.46 32.85
N VAL A 95 -40.17 7.64 31.79
CA VAL A 95 -41.20 6.63 31.55
C VAL A 95 -40.98 5.44 32.47
N THR A 96 -42.01 5.08 33.25
CA THR A 96 -42.08 3.81 33.99
C THR A 96 -42.82 2.77 33.18
N CYS A 97 -42.21 1.60 33.00
CA CYS A 97 -42.78 0.51 32.20
C CYS A 97 -43.84 -0.27 32.96
N THR A 98 -44.92 -0.61 32.26
CA THR A 98 -45.99 -1.49 32.78
C THR A 98 -46.10 -2.81 32.00
N ASP A 99 -45.44 -2.91 30.85
CA ASP A 99 -45.52 -3.99 29.86
C ASP A 99 -44.14 -4.51 29.40
N GLY A 100 -43.06 -4.06 30.07
CA GLY A 100 -41.68 -4.43 29.78
C GLY A 100 -41.21 -5.70 30.49
N ASP A 101 -40.01 -6.18 30.13
CA ASP A 101 -39.30 -7.24 30.86
C ASP A 101 -38.95 -6.80 32.29
N THR A 102 -38.64 -5.50 32.45
CA THR A 102 -38.42 -4.85 33.75
C THR A 102 -39.16 -3.51 33.80
N VAL A 103 -39.18 -2.88 34.98
CA VAL A 103 -39.86 -1.58 35.18
C VAL A 103 -39.20 -0.43 34.41
N HIS A 104 -38.01 -0.64 33.83
CA HIS A 104 -37.28 0.35 33.04
C HIS A 104 -37.24 0.03 31.53
N TYR A 105 -37.42 -1.24 31.14
CA TYR A 105 -37.20 -1.70 29.76
C TYR A 105 -38.49 -2.11 29.03
N CYS A 106 -39.09 -1.16 28.32
CA CYS A 106 -40.28 -1.30 27.47
C CYS A 106 -40.19 -0.40 26.23
N GLN A 107 -41.06 -0.61 25.25
CA GLN A 107 -41.10 0.19 24.02
C GLN A 107 -41.15 1.70 24.30
N ALA A 108 -42.05 2.14 25.19
CA ALA A 108 -42.23 3.55 25.51
C ALA A 108 -40.98 4.19 26.16
N SER A 109 -40.29 3.44 27.04
CA SER A 109 -39.05 3.90 27.67
C SER A 109 -37.94 4.07 26.64
N MET A 110 -37.75 3.08 25.76
CA MET A 110 -36.71 3.14 24.72
C MET A 110 -37.00 4.18 23.65
N ASP A 111 -38.27 4.42 23.32
CA ASP A 111 -38.66 5.49 22.40
C ASP A 111 -38.41 6.87 23.00
N GLN A 112 -38.66 7.05 24.31
CA GLN A 112 -38.28 8.28 25.01
C GLN A 112 -36.76 8.51 24.98
N LEU A 113 -35.97 7.50 25.38
CA LEU A 113 -34.51 7.62 25.34
C LEU A 113 -34.02 7.93 23.93
N ARG A 114 -34.48 7.20 22.92
CA ARG A 114 -34.06 7.40 21.53
C ARG A 114 -34.43 8.78 20.98
N GLN A 115 -35.60 9.30 21.35
CA GLN A 115 -36.07 10.59 20.86
C GLN A 115 -35.36 11.77 21.54
N TYR A 116 -34.97 11.63 22.81
CA TYR A 116 -34.55 12.76 23.63
C TYR A 116 -33.15 12.62 24.22
N THR A 117 -32.41 11.55 23.98
CA THR A 117 -31.04 11.41 24.49
C THR A 117 -30.11 12.44 23.85
N LYS A 118 -29.23 13.04 24.65
CA LYS A 118 -28.03 13.73 24.17
C LYS A 118 -26.89 12.75 23.90
N ILE A 119 -26.91 11.61 24.59
CA ILE A 119 -25.85 10.61 24.57
C ILE A 119 -25.78 9.93 23.22
N ARG A 120 -24.60 10.01 22.63
CA ARG A 120 -24.16 9.26 21.44
C ARG A 120 -23.06 8.28 21.78
N TYR A 121 -22.16 8.64 22.70
CA TYR A 121 -21.03 7.81 23.11
C TYR A 121 -21.24 7.24 24.51
N VAL A 122 -20.88 5.99 24.70
CA VAL A 122 -20.84 5.28 25.97
C VAL A 122 -19.42 4.79 26.18
N VAL A 123 -18.82 5.17 27.31
CA VAL A 123 -17.48 4.77 27.69
C VAL A 123 -17.56 3.92 28.93
N THR A 124 -17.19 2.64 28.82
CA THR A 124 -17.00 1.79 30.00
C THR A 124 -15.56 1.90 30.50
N THR A 125 -15.37 1.65 31.79
CA THR A 125 -14.06 1.79 32.44
C THR A 125 -13.57 0.46 33.00
N ARG A 126 -12.28 0.36 33.30
CA ARG A 126 -11.67 -0.78 33.98
C ARG A 126 -12.46 -1.18 35.22
N GLY A 127 -12.93 -2.42 35.25
CA GLY A 127 -13.79 -2.95 36.33
C GLY A 127 -15.25 -3.15 35.92
N VAL A 128 -15.68 -2.58 34.79
CA VAL A 128 -16.93 -2.95 34.12
C VAL A 128 -16.71 -4.26 33.36
N PRO A 129 -17.59 -5.28 33.52
CA PRO A 129 -17.48 -6.54 32.81
C PRO A 129 -17.54 -6.39 31.29
N THR A 130 -16.73 -7.17 30.58
CA THR A 130 -16.66 -7.16 29.10
C THR A 130 -17.57 -8.20 28.46
N ARG A 131 -17.96 -9.25 29.21
CA ARG A 131 -18.69 -10.40 28.65
C ARG A 131 -19.90 -10.80 29.46
N THR A 132 -20.93 -11.24 28.76
CA THR A 132 -22.14 -11.80 29.35
C THR A 132 -22.35 -13.24 28.90
N GLU A 133 -22.76 -14.08 29.86
CA GLU A 133 -23.12 -15.47 29.64
C GLU A 133 -24.60 -15.58 29.28
N VAL A 134 -24.87 -16.12 28.09
CA VAL A 134 -26.22 -16.25 27.55
C VAL A 134 -26.92 -17.55 28.05
N ASN A 135 -26.64 -17.97 29.29
CA ASN A 135 -27.27 -19.15 29.88
C ASN A 135 -28.74 -18.83 30.22
N ASN A 136 -29.66 -19.78 30.00
CA ASN A 136 -31.09 -19.65 30.32
C ASN A 136 -31.83 -18.49 29.62
N SER A 137 -31.26 -17.91 28.57
CA SER A 137 -31.97 -16.96 27.72
C SER A 137 -32.68 -17.65 26.54
N PRO A 138 -33.82 -17.11 26.06
CA PRO A 138 -34.45 -17.51 24.81
C PRO A 138 -33.54 -17.45 23.56
N PHE A 139 -32.37 -16.79 23.59
CA PHE A 139 -31.43 -16.73 22.44
C PHE A 139 -30.89 -18.09 21.98
N ASN A 140 -31.14 -19.19 22.72
CA ASN A 140 -30.56 -20.51 22.47
C ASN A 140 -31.15 -21.21 21.22
N SER A 141 -30.99 -20.59 20.04
CA SER A 141 -31.06 -21.28 18.75
C SER A 141 -29.65 -21.76 18.39
N GLN A 142 -29.52 -23.06 18.10
CA GLN A 142 -28.23 -23.69 17.92
C GLN A 142 -27.48 -23.16 16.69
N PRO A 143 -26.14 -23.06 16.75
CA PRO A 143 -25.30 -23.42 17.89
C PRO A 143 -24.62 -22.18 18.49
N VAL A 144 -25.16 -21.54 19.53
CA VAL A 144 -24.29 -20.68 20.35
C VAL A 144 -24.61 -20.71 21.85
N SER A 145 -23.92 -21.60 22.56
CA SER A 145 -23.72 -21.56 24.03
C SER A 145 -22.51 -20.69 24.43
N ALA A 146 -22.02 -19.83 23.53
CA ALA A 146 -20.81 -19.03 23.74
C ALA A 146 -21.14 -17.65 24.34
N PRO A 147 -20.32 -17.14 25.29
CA PRO A 147 -20.45 -15.79 25.81
C PRO A 147 -20.37 -14.71 24.72
N THR A 148 -21.01 -13.57 24.98
CA THR A 148 -21.05 -12.41 24.08
C THR A 148 -20.53 -11.14 24.76
N SER A 149 -20.31 -10.06 24.01
CA SER A 149 -19.78 -8.79 24.54
C SER A 149 -20.87 -7.97 25.22
N VAL A 150 -20.57 -7.44 26.42
CA VAL A 150 -21.43 -6.47 27.11
C VAL A 150 -21.60 -5.21 26.26
N ASP A 151 -20.49 -4.72 25.70
CA ASP A 151 -20.39 -3.52 24.87
C ASP A 151 -21.31 -3.60 23.65
N ASN A 152 -21.27 -4.73 22.93
CA ASN A 152 -22.13 -4.95 21.78
C ASN A 152 -23.62 -4.91 22.15
N TYR A 153 -24.03 -5.43 23.31
CA TYR A 153 -25.43 -5.37 23.69
C TYR A 153 -25.84 -3.98 24.21
N LEU A 154 -25.00 -3.32 25.02
CA LEU A 154 -25.28 -1.95 25.50
C LEU A 154 -25.49 -0.98 24.33
N LYS A 155 -24.69 -1.11 23.27
CA LYS A 155 -24.80 -0.33 22.04
C LYS A 155 -26.23 -0.23 21.50
N PHE A 156 -26.99 -1.32 21.53
CA PHE A 156 -28.34 -1.39 20.98
C PHE A 156 -29.43 -1.30 22.06
N TRP A 157 -29.28 -2.05 23.14
CA TRP A 157 -30.32 -2.29 24.13
C TRP A 157 -30.58 -1.10 25.06
N LEU A 158 -29.72 -0.09 25.04
CA LEU A 158 -29.93 1.13 25.80
C LEU A 158 -30.97 2.08 25.16
N ILE A 159 -31.20 1.96 23.85
CA ILE A 159 -32.10 2.88 23.11
C ILE A 159 -33.07 2.16 22.16
N ASN A 160 -33.05 0.83 22.14
CA ASN A 160 -34.00 0.01 21.39
C ASN A 160 -34.70 -0.97 22.30
N TYR A 161 -35.98 -1.15 22.02
CA TYR A 161 -36.76 -2.18 22.67
C TYR A 161 -36.80 -3.44 21.81
N TYR A 162 -36.51 -4.56 22.45
CA TYR A 162 -36.69 -5.89 21.90
C TYR A 162 -37.71 -6.61 22.79
N PRO A 163 -38.92 -6.94 22.28
CA PRO A 163 -39.98 -7.57 23.08
C PRO A 163 -39.65 -9.01 23.49
N VAL A 164 -38.66 -9.60 22.82
CA VAL A 164 -38.02 -10.85 23.17
C VAL A 164 -36.52 -10.68 22.97
N ASP A 165 -35.74 -11.41 23.75
CA ASP A 165 -34.31 -11.58 23.58
C ASP A 165 -34.00 -11.93 22.09
N THR A 166 -33.46 -10.94 21.34
CA THR A 166 -33.26 -11.02 19.87
C THR A 166 -31.80 -10.88 19.44
N VAL A 167 -31.37 -11.83 18.61
CA VAL A 167 -30.07 -11.85 17.93
C VAL A 167 -29.90 -10.59 17.05
N LEU A 168 -28.79 -9.88 17.20
CA LEU A 168 -28.59 -8.59 16.54
C LEU A 168 -27.92 -8.77 15.17
N SER A 169 -28.61 -8.40 14.10
CA SER A 169 -27.99 -8.22 12.77
C SER A 169 -28.50 -6.93 12.13
N SER A 170 -27.68 -5.88 12.15
CA SER A 170 -27.96 -4.61 11.47
C SER A 170 -26.94 -4.37 10.34
N ASN A 171 -27.46 -4.17 9.12
CA ASN A 171 -26.68 -3.74 7.94
C ASN A 171 -27.17 -2.36 7.44
N ALA A 172 -28.02 -1.67 8.20
CA ALA A 172 -28.78 -0.52 7.70
C ALA A 172 -27.94 0.77 7.50
N ARG A 173 -26.72 0.83 8.03
CA ARG A 173 -25.95 2.09 8.15
C ARG A 173 -25.06 2.44 6.96
N ALA A 174 -24.49 1.45 6.27
CA ALA A 174 -23.54 1.73 5.20
C ALA A 174 -24.18 2.52 4.03
N VAL A 175 -25.47 2.28 3.75
CA VAL A 175 -26.24 3.00 2.70
C VAL A 175 -26.38 4.50 3.00
N GLU A 176 -26.43 4.89 4.28
CA GLU A 176 -26.64 6.28 4.71
C GLU A 176 -25.41 7.17 4.49
N PHE A 177 -24.23 6.58 4.21
CA PHE A 177 -23.01 7.32 3.86
C PHE A 177 -22.88 7.62 2.37
N GLY A 178 -23.75 7.04 1.54
CA GLY A 178 -23.67 7.16 0.08
C GLY A 178 -22.27 6.85 -0.43
N ASP A 179 -21.64 7.83 -1.08
CA ASP A 179 -20.30 7.74 -1.65
C ASP A 179 -19.14 7.97 -0.66
N GLY A 180 -19.44 8.13 0.63
CA GLY A 180 -18.47 8.30 1.72
C GLY A 180 -17.82 9.68 1.83
N ARG A 181 -18.26 10.69 1.06
CA ARG A 181 -17.79 12.09 1.19
C ARG A 181 -18.68 12.93 2.12
N GLY A 182 -19.97 12.62 2.14
CA GLY A 182 -21.00 13.20 3.02
C GLY A 182 -21.05 12.55 4.39
N MET A 183 -19.88 12.36 5.00
CA MET A 183 -19.79 11.71 6.30
C MET A 183 -20.53 12.54 7.35
N ARG A 184 -21.51 11.92 7.98
CA ARG A 184 -22.16 12.47 9.17
C ARG A 184 -21.74 11.72 10.41
N GLU A 185 -21.96 12.37 11.52
CA GLU A 185 -21.86 11.77 12.83
C GLU A 185 -22.99 10.75 13.08
N ILE A 186 -22.76 9.76 13.95
CA ILE A 186 -23.82 8.83 14.37
C ILE A 186 -24.89 9.61 15.13
N ASP A 187 -26.12 9.48 14.67
CA ASP A 187 -27.30 10.00 15.32
C ASP A 187 -28.07 8.82 15.93
N PRO A 188 -28.06 8.65 17.26
CA PRO A 188 -28.80 7.58 17.92
C PRO A 188 -30.28 7.50 17.55
N GLN A 189 -30.92 8.62 17.21
CA GLN A 189 -32.32 8.68 16.82
C GLN A 189 -32.56 8.03 15.46
N LEU A 190 -31.71 8.36 14.48
CA LEU A 190 -31.79 7.86 13.11
C LEU A 190 -31.21 6.45 13.00
N ASP A 191 -30.03 6.26 13.58
CA ASP A 191 -29.22 5.07 13.41
C ASP A 191 -29.52 3.96 14.40
N LYS A 192 -30.26 4.26 15.47
CA LYS A 192 -30.69 3.30 16.49
C LYS A 192 -29.54 2.57 17.18
N GLU A 193 -28.36 3.14 17.31
CA GLU A 193 -27.28 2.54 18.12
C GLU A 193 -26.40 3.65 18.69
N LEU A 194 -25.81 3.37 19.85
CA LEU A 194 -24.80 4.21 20.49
C LEU A 194 -23.38 3.77 20.07
N ILE A 195 -22.39 4.59 20.39
CA ILE A 195 -20.99 4.24 20.21
C ILE A 195 -20.40 3.80 21.53
N VAL A 196 -19.88 2.57 21.58
CA VAL A 196 -19.28 2.04 22.81
C VAL A 196 -17.77 1.93 22.66
N GLY A 197 -17.05 2.49 23.63
CA GLY A 197 -15.61 2.32 23.81
C GLY A 197 -15.25 1.95 25.24
N ARG A 198 -14.03 1.44 25.46
CA ARG A 198 -13.52 1.08 26.79
C ARG A 198 -12.23 1.81 27.12
N ILE A 199 -12.18 2.48 28.25
CA ILE A 199 -10.93 2.96 28.86
C ILE A 199 -10.46 1.90 29.86
N ASP A 200 -9.65 0.97 29.33
CA ASP A 200 -9.10 -0.18 30.03
C ASP A 200 -7.57 -0.18 30.02
N GLY A 201 -6.99 -0.97 30.91
CA GLY A 201 -5.57 -1.26 30.95
C GLY A 201 -5.30 -2.42 31.89
N VAL A 202 -4.13 -3.05 31.81
CA VAL A 202 -3.74 -4.18 32.69
C VAL A 202 -3.80 -3.81 34.17
N ASN A 203 -3.53 -2.54 34.48
CA ASN A 203 -3.69 -1.92 35.80
C ASN A 203 -4.24 -0.48 35.68
N LEU A 204 -4.59 0.14 36.81
CA LEU A 204 -5.08 1.52 36.87
C LEU A 204 -4.18 2.51 36.10
N ALA A 205 -2.87 2.48 36.36
CA ALA A 205 -1.92 3.42 35.77
C ALA A 205 -1.93 3.38 34.24
N SER A 206 -1.99 2.18 33.66
CA SER A 206 -2.07 1.99 32.21
C SER A 206 -3.39 2.51 31.61
N ALA A 207 -4.52 2.38 32.33
CA ALA A 207 -5.81 2.90 31.89
C ALA A 207 -5.84 4.44 31.89
N LEU A 208 -5.28 5.09 32.93
CA LEU A 208 -5.17 6.55 33.00
C LEU A 208 -4.24 7.08 31.89
N THR A 209 -3.10 6.42 31.70
CA THR A 209 -2.10 6.81 30.68
C THR A 209 -2.67 6.70 29.26
N LEU A 210 -3.60 5.78 29.00
CA LEU A 210 -4.29 5.70 27.70
C LEU A 210 -5.02 7.01 27.37
N VAL A 211 -5.69 7.62 28.35
CA VAL A 211 -6.38 8.92 28.20
C VAL A 211 -5.37 10.02 27.87
N ASP A 212 -4.28 10.08 28.63
CA ASP A 212 -3.24 11.11 28.47
C ASP A 212 -2.59 11.05 27.09
N ARG A 213 -2.22 9.85 26.64
CA ARG A 213 -1.61 9.64 25.32
C ARG A 213 -2.57 9.98 24.19
N THR A 214 -3.87 9.74 24.38
CA THR A 214 -4.90 10.09 23.39
C THR A 214 -4.99 11.60 23.21
N LEU A 215 -5.09 12.35 24.32
CA LEU A 215 -5.14 13.81 24.28
C LEU A 215 -3.84 14.42 23.76
N GLU A 216 -2.70 13.81 24.06
CA GLU A 216 -1.42 14.24 23.54
C GLU A 216 -1.31 14.00 22.02
N ALA A 217 -1.83 12.89 21.50
CA ALA A 217 -1.91 12.65 20.06
C ALA A 217 -2.85 13.64 19.35
N GLU A 218 -3.96 14.03 19.95
CA GLU A 218 -4.84 15.07 19.40
C GLU A 218 -4.17 16.45 19.34
N ARG A 219 -3.34 16.80 20.33
CA ARG A 219 -2.55 18.04 20.29
C ARG A 219 -1.46 17.96 19.22
N ASN A 220 -0.73 16.84 19.19
CA ASN A 220 0.49 16.69 18.39
C ASN A 220 0.25 16.28 16.93
N GLY A 221 -0.94 15.77 16.62
CA GLY A 221 -1.18 15.05 15.37
C GLY A 221 -0.53 13.67 15.39
N ILE A 222 -0.80 12.90 14.34
CA ILE A 222 -0.31 11.53 14.20
C ILE A 222 0.75 11.43 13.12
N TYR A 223 1.72 10.53 13.35
CA TYR A 223 2.84 10.26 12.45
C TYR A 223 3.22 8.80 12.53
N GLY A 224 3.70 8.21 11.43
CA GLY A 224 4.29 6.87 11.43
C GLY A 224 3.83 5.99 10.27
N LYS A 225 3.99 4.69 10.44
CA LYS A 225 3.85 3.71 9.36
C LYS A 225 2.57 2.89 9.46
N LEU A 226 2.02 2.56 8.30
CA LEU A 226 0.88 1.68 8.13
C LEU A 226 1.38 0.22 7.95
N TYR A 227 0.82 -0.70 8.72
CA TYR A 227 1.10 -2.13 8.66
C TYR A 227 -0.19 -2.91 8.43
N GLY A 228 -0.09 -4.03 7.74
CA GLY A 228 -1.20 -4.96 7.66
C GLY A 228 -0.99 -6.14 6.72
N SER A 229 -1.97 -7.04 6.72
CA SER A 229 -1.96 -8.27 5.90
C SER A 229 -3.38 -8.65 5.48
N GLN A 230 -3.49 -9.61 4.55
CA GLN A 230 -4.75 -10.17 4.03
C GLN A 230 -5.63 -9.22 3.21
N TYR A 231 -5.06 -8.14 2.66
CA TYR A 231 -5.83 -7.20 1.85
C TYR A 231 -6.20 -7.79 0.49
N GLY A 232 -7.45 -7.58 0.06
CA GLY A 232 -7.96 -8.14 -1.21
C GLY A 232 -8.38 -9.62 -1.13
N SER A 233 -8.31 -10.24 0.05
CA SER A 233 -8.88 -11.56 0.31
C SER A 233 -10.41 -11.49 0.46
N THR A 234 -11.12 -12.56 0.09
CA THR A 234 -12.55 -12.72 0.41
C THR A 234 -12.81 -13.10 1.87
N THR A 235 -11.75 -13.47 2.61
CA THR A 235 -11.82 -13.91 4.02
C THR A 235 -11.02 -12.97 4.95
N GLY A 236 -10.75 -11.74 4.52
CA GLY A 236 -9.96 -10.71 5.23
C GLY A 236 -10.36 -9.31 4.75
N GLY A 237 -9.90 -8.25 5.42
CA GLY A 237 -10.32 -6.87 5.15
C GLY A 237 -10.30 -6.49 3.67
N ARG A 238 -11.45 -6.06 3.12
CA ARG A 238 -11.49 -5.57 1.74
C ARG A 238 -10.84 -4.21 1.71
N ALA A 239 -9.93 -4.06 0.77
CA ALA A 239 -9.19 -2.82 0.55
C ALA A 239 -9.90 -1.92 -0.48
N THR A 240 -11.22 -1.85 -0.38
CA THR A 240 -12.09 -1.18 -1.35
C THR A 240 -12.83 -0.05 -0.64
N TRP A 241 -13.13 1.01 -1.38
CA TRP A 241 -14.06 2.03 -0.93
C TRP A 241 -15.30 2.02 -1.83
N THR A 242 -16.47 1.82 -1.24
CA THR A 242 -17.72 1.59 -1.96
C THR A 242 -18.67 2.76 -1.78
N ASP A 243 -19.28 3.21 -2.87
CA ASP A 243 -20.47 4.04 -2.81
C ASP A 243 -21.66 3.12 -2.57
N TYR A 244 -22.17 3.13 -1.35
CA TYR A 244 -23.25 2.26 -0.92
C TYR A 244 -24.64 2.71 -1.42
N SER A 245 -24.76 3.94 -1.95
CA SER A 245 -26.02 4.38 -2.59
C SER A 245 -26.22 3.73 -3.96
N THR A 246 -25.13 3.48 -4.68
CA THR A 246 -25.13 2.85 -6.01
C THR A 246 -24.57 1.42 -5.99
N ASN A 247 -24.00 0.99 -4.87
CA ASN A 247 -23.22 -0.23 -4.70
C ASN A 247 -22.09 -0.36 -5.74
N SER A 248 -21.47 0.78 -6.09
CA SER A 248 -20.35 0.87 -7.02
C SER A 248 -19.05 1.16 -6.27
N LEU A 249 -17.91 0.77 -6.84
CA LEU A 249 -16.61 1.01 -6.22
C LEU A 249 -16.17 2.45 -6.52
N VAL A 250 -15.94 3.23 -5.47
CA VAL A 250 -15.26 4.54 -5.57
C VAL A 250 -13.77 4.31 -5.78
N TYR A 251 -13.14 3.44 -4.96
CA TYR A 251 -11.75 3.01 -5.13
C TYR A 251 -11.58 1.50 -4.96
N GLY A 252 -10.62 0.94 -5.70
CA GLY A 252 -10.17 -0.44 -5.58
C GLY A 252 -11.00 -1.45 -6.35
N ILE A 253 -10.41 -2.07 -7.39
CA ILE A 253 -10.97 -3.26 -8.06
C ILE A 253 -10.46 -4.54 -7.42
N SER A 254 -11.22 -5.65 -7.53
CA SER A 254 -10.92 -6.92 -6.85
C SER A 254 -9.53 -7.52 -7.15
N SER A 255 -8.86 -7.11 -8.22
CA SER A 255 -7.53 -7.60 -8.60
C SER A 255 -6.34 -6.79 -8.03
N ASN A 256 -6.52 -5.52 -7.62
CA ASN A 256 -5.43 -4.64 -7.17
C ASN A 256 -5.81 -3.64 -6.04
N GLY A 257 -6.99 -3.79 -5.41
CA GLY A 257 -7.54 -2.80 -4.47
C GLY A 257 -6.67 -2.43 -3.26
N TRP A 258 -5.78 -3.32 -2.82
CA TRP A 258 -4.86 -3.04 -1.69
C TRP A 258 -3.73 -2.05 -1.97
N ARG A 259 -3.53 -1.66 -3.24
CA ARG A 259 -2.49 -0.70 -3.61
C ARG A 259 -2.92 0.76 -3.43
N TYR A 260 -4.22 1.01 -3.25
CA TYR A 260 -4.76 2.36 -3.10
C TYR A 260 -4.35 3.01 -1.76
N GLN A 261 -4.07 2.20 -0.74
CA GLN A 261 -3.68 2.62 0.61
C GLN A 261 -2.29 3.28 0.65
N LEU A 262 -1.46 3.03 -0.37
CA LEU A 262 -0.13 3.61 -0.50
C LEU A 262 -0.23 5.13 -0.74
N GLY A 263 -1.12 5.53 -1.66
CA GLY A 263 -1.34 6.93 -2.01
C GLY A 263 -1.81 7.78 -0.82
N LEU A 264 -2.54 7.20 0.14
CA LEU A 264 -3.05 7.92 1.32
C LEU A 264 -1.95 8.51 2.21
N PHE A 265 -0.81 7.85 2.29
CA PHE A 265 0.36 8.27 3.07
C PHE A 265 1.50 8.78 2.18
N ASP A 266 1.18 9.18 0.94
CA ASP A 266 2.14 9.69 -0.05
C ASP A 266 3.25 8.67 -0.40
N GLU A 267 2.95 7.38 -0.30
CA GLU A 267 3.86 6.31 -0.68
C GLU A 267 3.80 6.08 -2.20
N SER A 268 4.87 6.49 -2.88
CA SER A 268 4.99 6.41 -4.34
C SER A 268 6.20 5.61 -4.81
N ALA A 269 7.03 5.10 -3.88
CA ALA A 269 8.24 4.38 -4.23
C ALA A 269 7.90 2.98 -4.79
N PRO A 270 8.27 2.65 -6.05
CA PRO A 270 7.90 1.37 -6.66
C PRO A 270 8.38 0.15 -5.86
N GLU A 271 9.55 0.23 -5.22
CA GLU A 271 10.09 -0.86 -4.41
C GLU A 271 9.25 -1.19 -3.17
N CYS A 272 8.43 -0.26 -2.69
CA CYS A 272 7.49 -0.49 -1.60
C CYS A 272 6.28 -1.34 -2.03
N ASN A 273 6.16 -1.67 -3.32
CA ASN A 273 5.07 -2.46 -3.88
C ASN A 273 5.54 -3.80 -4.45
N ASP A 274 6.80 -3.89 -4.89
CA ASP A 274 7.31 -5.02 -5.66
C ASP A 274 7.81 -6.20 -4.81
N TYR A 275 7.97 -6.02 -3.51
CA TYR A 275 8.49 -7.06 -2.61
C TYR A 275 7.55 -8.28 -2.47
N LEU A 276 6.27 -8.13 -2.81
CA LEU A 276 5.28 -9.21 -2.77
C LEU A 276 5.51 -10.29 -3.83
N ASN A 277 6.26 -9.99 -4.89
CA ASN A 277 6.60 -10.94 -5.94
C ASN A 277 7.63 -11.99 -5.49
N PHE A 278 8.26 -11.80 -4.32
CA PHE A 278 9.22 -12.74 -3.74
C PHE A 278 8.60 -13.47 -2.54
N SER A 279 9.09 -14.69 -2.28
CA SER A 279 8.71 -15.44 -1.08
C SER A 279 9.09 -14.69 0.20
N SER A 280 8.22 -14.71 1.22
CA SER A 280 8.48 -14.13 2.55
C SER A 280 9.69 -14.73 3.27
N GLY A 281 10.19 -15.89 2.83
CA GLY A 281 11.43 -16.50 3.32
C GLY A 281 12.71 -15.92 2.71
N ASN A 282 12.62 -15.12 1.64
CA ASN A 282 13.75 -14.46 0.99
C ASN A 282 13.90 -13.02 1.52
N ALA A 283 15.14 -12.51 1.61
CA ALA A 283 15.42 -11.11 1.92
C ALA A 283 14.69 -10.14 0.97
N SER A 284 14.61 -10.47 -0.33
CA SER A 284 13.86 -9.67 -1.33
C SER A 284 12.34 -9.69 -1.13
N GLY A 285 11.82 -10.62 -0.33
CA GLY A 285 10.40 -10.69 0.02
C GLY A 285 10.05 -9.96 1.32
N LYS A 286 11.01 -9.29 1.97
CA LYS A 286 10.76 -8.46 3.15
C LYS A 286 10.42 -7.03 2.72
N ALA A 287 9.43 -6.44 3.38
CA ALA A 287 9.07 -5.04 3.16
C ALA A 287 10.27 -4.15 3.51
N PRO A 288 10.70 -3.22 2.62
CA PRO A 288 11.80 -2.32 2.92
C PRO A 288 11.51 -1.45 4.15
N ALA A 289 12.55 -1.19 4.94
CA ALA A 289 12.39 -0.46 6.20
C ALA A 289 11.98 1.01 6.00
N HIS A 290 12.33 1.63 4.87
CA HIS A 290 11.98 3.02 4.58
C HIS A 290 10.51 3.21 4.15
N CYS A 291 9.83 2.14 3.72
CA CYS A 291 8.43 2.24 3.26
C CYS A 291 7.49 2.67 4.39
N LEU A 292 6.61 3.62 4.08
CA LEU A 292 5.59 4.13 5.00
C LEU A 292 4.41 3.16 5.14
N ALA A 293 4.10 2.43 4.07
CA ALA A 293 3.07 1.41 4.05
C ALA A 293 3.70 0.03 3.81
N ARG A 294 3.55 -0.87 4.80
CA ARG A 294 4.06 -2.25 4.78
C ARG A 294 2.89 -3.21 4.79
N LEU A 295 2.22 -3.28 3.64
CA LEU A 295 0.98 -4.04 3.45
C LEU A 295 1.18 -5.25 2.54
N SER A 296 0.54 -6.36 2.87
CA SER A 296 0.51 -7.55 2.00
C SER A 296 -0.90 -8.07 1.71
N ASP A 297 -1.07 -8.63 0.52
CA ASP A 297 -2.30 -9.28 0.08
C ASP A 297 -2.43 -10.74 0.59
N GLY A 298 -1.33 -11.31 1.08
CA GLY A 298 -1.26 -12.66 1.61
C GLY A 298 -1.62 -12.79 3.09
N ARG A 299 -1.78 -14.04 3.56
CA ARG A 299 -1.89 -14.38 4.99
C ARG A 299 -0.53 -14.33 5.69
N ASP A 300 0.12 -13.17 5.65
CA ASP A 300 1.33 -12.95 6.41
C ASP A 300 1.05 -12.96 7.91
N PRO A 301 2.00 -13.45 8.73
CA PRO A 301 1.89 -13.32 10.16
C PRO A 301 2.04 -11.86 10.59
N PRO A 302 1.54 -11.49 11.78
CA PRO A 302 1.69 -10.14 12.32
C PRO A 302 3.13 -9.62 12.27
N PRO A 303 3.33 -8.31 12.10
CA PRO A 303 4.63 -7.67 12.18
C PRO A 303 5.37 -8.02 13.48
N GLY A 304 6.70 -8.01 13.41
CA GLY A 304 7.55 -8.46 14.50
C GLY A 304 7.78 -9.98 14.53
N THR A 305 7.28 -10.72 13.53
CA THR A 305 7.48 -12.17 13.41
C THR A 305 8.55 -12.50 12.39
N SER A 306 9.55 -13.31 12.75
CA SER A 306 10.69 -13.64 11.88
C SER A 306 10.29 -14.25 10.51
N GLY A 307 9.20 -15.02 10.48
CA GLY A 307 8.63 -15.62 9.27
C GLY A 307 7.80 -14.67 8.38
N GLY A 308 7.47 -13.47 8.86
CA GLY A 308 6.64 -12.50 8.13
C GLY A 308 7.44 -11.56 7.25
N ARG A 309 6.76 -10.90 6.31
CA ARG A 309 7.39 -9.87 5.45
C ARG A 309 7.82 -8.61 6.21
N ALA A 310 7.24 -8.38 7.39
CA ALA A 310 7.65 -7.33 8.34
C ALA A 310 8.20 -7.95 9.64
N PRO A 311 9.43 -8.51 9.65
CA PRO A 311 9.97 -9.21 10.83
C PRO A 311 10.32 -8.26 11.99
N THR A 312 10.37 -6.96 11.74
CA THR A 312 10.47 -5.91 12.75
C THR A 312 9.45 -4.82 12.40
N ALA A 313 8.66 -4.41 13.38
CA ALA A 313 7.78 -3.26 13.27
C ALA A 313 8.47 -2.07 13.93
N ASP A 314 8.55 -0.96 13.23
CA ASP A 314 9.17 0.26 13.73
C ASP A 314 8.26 1.44 13.40
N ASP A 315 8.06 2.33 14.37
CA ASP A 315 7.26 3.54 14.18
C ASP A 315 5.83 3.25 13.67
N ALA A 316 5.25 2.14 14.12
CA ALA A 316 3.92 1.71 13.67
C ALA A 316 2.84 2.68 14.19
N LEU A 317 2.05 3.24 13.27
CA LEU A 317 0.91 4.11 13.56
C LEU A 317 -0.42 3.38 13.37
N VAL A 318 -0.53 2.56 12.32
CA VAL A 318 -1.75 1.82 12.02
C VAL A 318 -1.39 0.36 11.80
N TYR A 319 -2.14 -0.54 12.42
CA TYR A 319 -2.04 -1.98 12.13
C TYR A 319 -3.40 -2.55 11.78
N LEU A 320 -3.57 -3.10 10.57
CA LEU A 320 -4.78 -3.81 10.17
C LEU A 320 -4.42 -5.26 9.82
N GLY A 321 -4.66 -6.20 10.73
CA GLY A 321 -4.20 -7.58 10.55
C GLY A 321 -4.72 -8.54 11.60
N SER A 322 -4.15 -9.74 11.66
CA SER A 322 -4.40 -10.68 12.76
C SER A 322 -3.30 -10.53 13.80
N LEU A 323 -3.63 -10.19 15.04
CA LEU A 323 -2.66 -10.03 16.13
C LEU A 323 -2.65 -11.29 16.98
N ASP A 324 -1.89 -12.30 16.54
CA ASP A 324 -2.00 -13.65 17.10
C ASP A 324 -1.08 -13.89 18.30
N GLY A 325 -1.58 -13.72 19.52
CA GLY A 325 -0.92 -14.22 20.73
C GLY A 325 -0.92 -15.74 20.88
N GLN A 326 -1.39 -16.54 19.91
CA GLN A 326 -1.40 -17.99 20.03
C GLN A 326 0.00 -18.62 20.01
N VAL A 327 0.10 -19.73 20.76
CA VAL A 327 1.28 -20.61 20.86
C VAL A 327 1.59 -21.33 19.54
N THR A 328 0.75 -21.19 18.51
CA THR A 328 0.90 -21.76 17.17
C THR A 328 2.05 -21.14 16.35
N GLY A 329 2.78 -20.17 16.93
CA GLY A 329 4.09 -19.73 16.45
C GLY A 329 4.16 -18.32 15.86
N LEU A 330 3.06 -17.54 15.95
CA LEU A 330 2.97 -16.24 15.28
C LEU A 330 3.02 -15.02 16.22
N GLY A 331 2.81 -15.17 17.53
CA GLY A 331 3.03 -14.09 18.51
C GLY A 331 3.46 -14.62 19.86
N ASN A 332 4.74 -14.40 20.18
CA ASN A 332 5.28 -14.63 21.52
C ASN A 332 5.82 -13.30 22.07
N PHE A 333 6.26 -13.29 23.33
CA PHE A 333 6.84 -12.10 23.94
C PHE A 333 8.02 -11.55 23.13
N SER A 334 8.86 -12.41 22.54
CA SER A 334 9.95 -11.98 21.66
C SER A 334 9.45 -11.25 20.40
N ASN A 335 8.31 -11.65 19.83
CA ASN A 335 7.71 -10.94 18.71
C ASN A 335 7.18 -9.56 19.15
N LEU A 336 6.61 -9.45 20.37
CA LEU A 336 6.21 -8.15 20.94
C LEU A 336 7.41 -7.21 21.07
N LEU A 337 8.57 -7.72 21.51
CA LEU A 337 9.80 -6.93 21.60
C LEU A 337 10.35 -6.48 20.24
N ASN A 338 9.86 -7.02 19.13
CA ASN A 338 10.19 -6.59 17.78
C ASN A 338 9.34 -5.41 17.28
N TRP A 339 8.42 -4.90 18.10
CA TRP A 339 7.72 -3.63 17.88
C TRP A 339 8.50 -2.51 18.56
N LYS A 340 9.05 -1.60 17.77
CA LYS A 340 10.00 -0.59 18.22
C LYS A 340 9.48 0.81 17.90
N LYS A 341 9.82 1.77 18.75
CA LYS A 341 9.62 3.19 18.43
C LYS A 341 10.51 3.64 17.28
N ASP A 342 11.71 3.07 17.19
CA ASP A 342 12.68 3.35 16.13
C ASP A 342 13.50 2.12 15.75
N ALA A 343 13.90 2.04 14.48
CA ALA A 343 14.64 0.90 13.93
C ALA A 343 16.05 0.74 14.53
N SER A 344 16.67 1.83 15.04
CA SER A 344 17.99 1.76 15.68
C SER A 344 17.95 1.11 17.07
N CYS A 345 16.76 0.88 17.62
CA CYS A 345 16.67 0.44 19.00
C CYS A 345 17.11 -1.01 19.22
N SER A 346 18.01 -1.21 20.19
CA SER A 346 18.64 -2.51 20.50
C SER A 346 18.38 -3.04 21.92
N VAL A 347 18.11 -2.16 22.91
CA VAL A 347 17.88 -2.56 24.31
C VAL A 347 16.38 -2.61 24.61
N THR A 348 15.77 -3.78 24.44
CA THR A 348 14.32 -3.95 24.52
C THR A 348 13.78 -4.26 25.92
N LEU A 349 14.62 -4.78 26.82
CA LEU A 349 14.27 -5.12 28.20
C LEU A 349 15.07 -4.29 29.18
N CYS A 350 14.43 -3.84 30.27
CA CYS A 350 15.10 -3.03 31.27
C CYS A 350 16.21 -3.75 32.01
N GLU A 351 16.13 -5.08 32.17
CA GLU A 351 17.24 -5.85 32.76
C GLU A 351 18.53 -5.80 31.95
N ASN A 352 18.43 -5.54 30.66
CA ASN A 352 19.57 -5.42 29.74
C ASN A 352 20.04 -3.96 29.59
N ALA A 353 19.38 -3.01 30.26
CA ALA A 353 19.77 -1.61 30.23
C ALA A 353 21.03 -1.37 31.08
N PRO A 354 21.81 -0.32 30.77
CA PRO A 354 22.97 0.07 31.59
C PRO A 354 22.61 0.35 33.05
N ASP A 355 21.41 0.91 33.29
CA ASP A 355 20.80 1.07 34.60
C ASP A 355 19.40 0.45 34.59
N PRO A 356 19.26 -0.81 35.04
CA PRO A 356 17.97 -1.47 35.08
C PRO A 356 16.96 -0.78 35.99
N ALA A 357 17.37 -0.24 37.13
CA ALA A 357 16.45 0.37 38.08
C ALA A 357 15.86 1.68 37.52
N ALA A 358 16.69 2.52 36.92
CA ALA A 358 16.23 3.73 36.24
C ALA A 358 15.33 3.39 35.05
N CYS A 359 15.68 2.37 34.25
CA CYS A 359 14.83 1.93 33.14
C CYS A 359 13.44 1.47 33.62
N ARG A 360 13.37 0.63 34.66
CA ARG A 360 12.09 0.16 35.21
C ARG A 360 11.24 1.31 35.73
N MET A 361 11.87 2.31 36.36
CA MET A 361 11.19 3.50 36.86
C MET A 361 10.65 4.41 35.73
N ALA A 362 11.38 4.50 34.62
CA ALA A 362 10.95 5.26 33.44
C ALA A 362 9.96 4.49 32.55
N SER A 363 9.92 3.15 32.68
CA SER A 363 9.07 2.29 31.86
C SER A 363 7.59 2.54 32.12
N THR A 364 6.83 2.74 31.04
CA THR A 364 5.37 2.84 31.08
C THR A 364 4.69 1.48 30.83
N ASP A 365 5.45 0.41 30.68
CA ASP A 365 4.93 -0.96 30.65
C ASP A 365 4.30 -1.27 32.01
N ALA A 366 3.09 -1.84 32.02
CA ALA A 366 2.36 -2.12 33.26
C ALA A 366 3.13 -3.02 34.24
N MET A 367 4.05 -3.83 33.72
CA MET A 367 4.93 -4.72 34.50
C MET A 367 6.34 -4.16 34.71
N GLN A 368 6.65 -2.99 34.13
CA GLN A 368 7.96 -2.33 34.17
C GLN A 368 9.13 -3.24 33.74
N GLU A 369 8.89 -4.16 32.80
CA GLU A 369 9.93 -5.09 32.31
C GLU A 369 10.53 -4.63 30.99
N ILE A 370 9.68 -4.05 30.16
CA ILE A 370 10.01 -3.59 28.83
C ILE A 370 10.65 -2.20 28.93
N ASN A 371 11.74 -1.98 28.18
CA ASN A 371 12.24 -0.63 27.98
C ASN A 371 11.32 0.09 26.97
N THR A 372 10.36 0.88 27.47
CA THR A 372 9.36 1.55 26.63
C THR A 372 9.90 2.75 25.86
N ASP A 373 11.13 3.18 26.11
CA ASP A 373 11.82 4.11 25.20
C ASP A 373 12.25 3.42 23.91
N CYS A 374 12.42 2.10 23.97
CA CYS A 374 12.80 1.26 22.85
C CYS A 374 11.61 0.59 22.17
N VAL A 375 10.87 -0.20 22.95
CA VAL A 375 9.78 -1.05 22.48
C VAL A 375 8.48 -0.27 22.57
N GLY A 376 7.69 -0.36 21.51
CA GLY A 376 6.38 0.27 21.45
C GLY A 376 5.96 0.61 20.03
N VAL A 377 4.99 1.50 19.94
CA VAL A 377 4.39 1.99 18.71
C VAL A 377 4.54 3.52 18.61
N SER A 378 4.16 4.09 17.48
CA SER A 378 4.12 5.53 17.30
C SER A 378 3.03 6.18 18.16
N ASN A 379 3.22 7.47 18.46
CA ASN A 379 2.20 8.29 19.07
C ASN A 379 0.98 8.36 18.13
N GLY A 380 -0.20 8.05 18.66
CA GLY A 380 -1.41 7.98 17.84
C GLY A 380 -1.82 6.57 17.42
N PHE A 381 -1.07 5.53 17.82
CA PHE A 381 -1.26 4.19 17.29
C PHE A 381 -2.67 3.63 17.49
N MET A 382 -3.18 3.04 16.42
CA MET A 382 -4.46 2.35 16.38
C MET A 382 -4.36 1.00 15.65
N GLY A 383 -5.00 -0.01 16.20
CA GLY A 383 -4.95 -1.37 15.68
C GLY A 383 -6.32 -2.00 15.44
N TYR A 384 -6.42 -2.77 14.36
CA TYR A 384 -7.55 -3.60 14.00
C TYR A 384 -7.10 -5.08 14.06
N ASN A 385 -7.89 -5.97 14.70
CA ASN A 385 -7.62 -7.42 14.77
C ASN A 385 -8.71 -8.28 14.10
N PHE A 386 -8.35 -9.02 13.04
CA PHE A 386 -9.24 -9.95 12.31
C PHE A 386 -9.58 -11.26 13.07
N GLN A 387 -9.06 -11.50 14.27
CA GLN A 387 -9.17 -12.82 14.92
C GLN A 387 -10.51 -13.14 15.56
N SER A 388 -10.91 -14.42 15.51
CA SER A 388 -12.24 -14.91 15.90
C SER A 388 -12.39 -15.51 17.31
N PHE A 389 -11.31 -15.96 17.99
CA PHE A 389 -11.39 -16.67 19.30
C PHE A 389 -10.03 -16.86 20.04
N PRO A 390 -10.00 -16.93 21.39
CA PRO A 390 -10.57 -15.99 22.36
C PRO A 390 -9.52 -14.93 22.76
N VAL A 391 -9.97 -13.70 22.90
CA VAL A 391 -9.22 -12.62 23.54
C VAL A 391 -9.21 -12.91 25.05
N SER A 392 -8.03 -13.17 25.64
CA SER A 392 -7.72 -13.84 26.93
C SER A 392 -8.37 -13.24 28.20
N PHE A 393 -7.59 -12.76 29.18
CA PHE A 393 -8.06 -11.93 30.30
C PHE A 393 -7.27 -10.62 30.41
N LEU A 394 -7.85 -9.65 31.11
CA LEU A 394 -7.32 -8.37 31.64
C LEU A 394 -5.98 -8.44 32.41
N THR A 395 -5.09 -9.41 32.14
CA THR A 395 -3.94 -9.79 32.98
C THR A 395 -2.80 -10.38 32.15
N VAL A 396 -1.58 -10.36 32.69
CA VAL A 396 -0.38 -10.95 32.09
C VAL A 396 0.12 -12.06 33.02
N TRP A 397 0.37 -13.25 32.47
CA TRP A 397 0.89 -14.37 33.26
C TRP A 397 2.39 -14.21 33.55
N PRO A 398 2.89 -14.69 34.71
CA PRO A 398 4.31 -14.73 35.00
C PRO A 398 5.07 -15.57 33.97
N THR A 399 6.37 -15.29 33.81
CA THR A 399 7.28 -16.01 32.93
C THR A 399 7.12 -17.53 33.11
N ALA A 400 6.94 -18.24 31.98
CA ALA A 400 6.74 -19.70 31.87
C ALA A 400 5.37 -20.26 32.35
N TRP A 401 4.59 -19.51 33.12
CA TRP A 401 3.27 -19.94 33.62
C TRP A 401 2.16 -19.56 32.64
N ARG A 402 1.13 -20.43 32.54
CA ARG A 402 0.02 -20.28 31.57
C ARG A 402 -1.29 -20.79 32.14
N SER A 403 -2.41 -20.51 31.47
CA SER A 403 -3.71 -21.17 31.69
C SER A 403 -4.23 -21.80 30.39
N THR A 404 -5.20 -22.72 30.47
CA THR A 404 -5.70 -23.48 29.30
C THR A 404 -6.63 -22.67 28.41
N ASN A 405 -6.61 -22.98 27.11
CA ASN A 405 -7.51 -22.42 26.09
C ASN A 405 -8.91 -23.08 26.06
N GLY A 406 -9.31 -23.83 27.10
CA GLY A 406 -10.39 -24.81 27.01
C GLY A 406 -11.47 -24.74 28.09
N GLY A 407 -12.51 -23.92 27.88
CA GLY A 407 -13.89 -24.28 28.23
C GLY A 407 -14.56 -23.59 29.43
N ASP A 408 -13.86 -23.24 30.51
CA ASP A 408 -14.45 -22.67 31.74
C ASP A 408 -13.82 -21.31 32.12
N PHE A 409 -13.66 -20.42 31.15
CA PHE A 409 -13.14 -19.07 31.35
C PHE A 409 -13.98 -18.23 32.33
N LYS A 410 -15.25 -18.61 32.51
CA LYS A 410 -16.26 -17.94 33.33
C LYS A 410 -15.84 -17.81 34.79
N ASN A 411 -15.17 -18.84 35.29
CA ASN A 411 -14.78 -18.96 36.69
C ASN A 411 -13.27 -18.95 36.89
N LEU A 412 -12.44 -18.56 35.92
CA LEU A 412 -10.99 -18.58 36.13
C LEU A 412 -10.58 -17.47 37.09
N ALA A 413 -9.75 -17.79 38.08
CA ALA A 413 -9.15 -16.80 38.98
C ALA A 413 -7.98 -16.07 38.31
N PHE A 414 -7.91 -14.75 38.46
CA PHE A 414 -6.84 -13.95 37.85
C PHE A 414 -5.56 -14.00 38.69
N PRO A 415 -4.41 -14.26 38.06
CA PRO A 415 -3.12 -14.18 38.72
C PRO A 415 -2.72 -12.72 38.96
N GLU A 416 -2.12 -12.46 40.11
CA GLU A 416 -1.38 -11.25 40.44
C GLU A 416 -0.09 -11.65 41.16
N VAL A 417 1.07 -11.23 40.63
CA VAL A 417 2.33 -11.37 41.36
C VAL A 417 2.43 -10.21 42.34
N ARG A 418 2.41 -10.54 43.62
CA ARG A 418 2.63 -9.56 44.70
C ARG A 418 4.11 -9.46 45.02
N SER A 419 4.53 -8.30 45.52
CA SER A 419 5.93 -8.02 45.91
C SER A 419 6.05 -7.58 47.38
N ASP A 420 4.95 -7.73 48.13
CA ASP A 420 4.83 -7.37 49.54
C ASP A 420 4.54 -8.58 50.45
N VAL A 421 4.24 -9.74 49.86
CA VAL A 421 3.87 -10.96 50.57
C VAL A 421 4.41 -12.16 49.79
N GLY A 422 5.45 -12.82 50.31
CA GLY A 422 5.98 -14.09 49.83
C GLY A 422 6.40 -14.97 51.02
N PHE A 423 6.81 -16.21 50.76
CA PHE A 423 7.25 -17.14 51.78
C PHE A 423 8.77 -17.11 51.98
N ASP A 424 9.53 -17.32 50.92
CA ASP A 424 11.00 -17.34 50.93
C ASP A 424 11.61 -16.01 50.46
N ASP A 425 10.91 -15.29 49.60
CA ASP A 425 11.17 -13.90 49.26
C ASP A 425 9.90 -13.03 49.44
N ASN A 426 9.88 -11.83 48.87
CA ASN A 426 8.72 -10.95 48.95
C ASN A 426 7.70 -11.18 47.82
N GLN A 427 7.95 -12.14 46.94
CA GLN A 427 7.14 -12.42 45.77
C GLN A 427 6.31 -13.69 45.95
N SER A 428 5.07 -13.64 45.45
CA SER A 428 4.24 -14.83 45.33
C SER A 428 3.07 -14.59 44.38
N LEU A 429 2.50 -15.66 43.85
CA LEU A 429 1.39 -15.60 42.91
C LEU A 429 0.05 -15.72 43.63
N TRP A 430 -0.75 -14.68 43.58
CA TRP A 430 -2.08 -14.63 44.19
C TRP A 430 -3.16 -14.78 43.15
N PHE A 431 -4.12 -15.64 43.45
CA PHE A 431 -5.37 -15.78 42.73
C PHE A 431 -6.45 -15.05 43.52
N ARG A 432 -6.69 -13.79 43.16
CA ARG A 432 -7.62 -12.91 43.87
C ARG A 432 -8.41 -12.00 42.90
N ASN A 433 -9.30 -11.18 43.44
CA ASN A 433 -9.98 -10.14 42.68
C ASN A 433 -9.41 -8.78 43.12
N ALA A 434 -8.24 -8.46 42.60
CA ALA A 434 -7.42 -7.34 43.07
C ALA A 434 -8.14 -5.99 43.00
N ASP A 435 -9.07 -5.88 42.06
CA ASP A 435 -9.84 -4.67 41.80
C ASP A 435 -11.17 -4.63 42.59
N GLN A 436 -11.52 -5.67 43.35
CA GLN A 436 -12.79 -5.69 44.08
C GLN A 436 -12.71 -4.94 45.41
N ILE A 437 -13.75 -4.18 45.75
CA ILE A 437 -13.90 -3.59 47.09
C ILE A 437 -14.15 -4.67 48.16
N SER A 438 -13.85 -4.40 49.44
CA SER A 438 -13.90 -5.43 50.49
C SER A 438 -15.25 -6.15 50.66
N ASN A 439 -16.38 -5.49 50.38
CA ASN A 439 -17.73 -6.07 50.50
C ASN A 439 -18.60 -5.63 49.31
N PRO A 440 -18.45 -6.24 48.13
CA PRO A 440 -19.19 -5.79 46.95
C PRO A 440 -20.69 -6.12 47.09
N LYS A 441 -21.53 -5.17 46.69
CA LYS A 441 -22.98 -5.32 46.70
C LYS A 441 -23.55 -5.18 45.29
N CYS A 442 -24.45 -6.08 44.91
CA CYS A 442 -24.96 -6.16 43.54
C CYS A 442 -26.46 -5.88 43.50
N ASN A 443 -26.91 -5.10 42.53
CA ASN A 443 -28.35 -4.94 42.26
C ASN A 443 -28.89 -6.18 41.53
N THR A 444 -30.16 -6.52 41.80
CA THR A 444 -30.98 -7.26 40.84
C THR A 444 -31.80 -6.29 39.99
N VAL A 445 -32.50 -6.81 38.97
CA VAL A 445 -33.49 -6.03 38.20
C VAL A 445 -34.63 -5.45 39.07
N ALA A 446 -34.90 -6.03 40.24
CA ALA A 446 -35.97 -5.58 41.13
C ALA A 446 -35.54 -4.47 42.11
N ASP A 447 -34.23 -4.26 42.28
CA ASP A 447 -33.67 -3.40 43.34
C ASP A 447 -33.18 -2.04 42.82
N ILE A 448 -33.39 -1.75 41.53
CA ILE A 448 -32.91 -0.52 40.88
C ILE A 448 -33.62 0.70 41.49
N GLY A 449 -32.84 1.75 41.79
CA GLY A 449 -33.33 2.92 42.53
C GLY A 449 -33.29 2.78 44.07
N SER A 450 -32.82 1.64 44.59
CA SER A 450 -32.61 1.40 46.02
C SER A 450 -31.16 0.97 46.33
N GLN A 451 -30.77 0.94 47.61
CA GLN A 451 -29.43 0.50 48.00
C GLN A 451 -29.21 -0.98 47.64
N PRO A 452 -28.06 -1.36 47.04
CA PRO A 452 -27.85 -2.73 46.56
C PRO A 452 -27.91 -3.73 47.72
N PRO A 453 -28.86 -4.70 47.73
CA PRO A 453 -29.21 -5.41 48.97
C PRO A 453 -28.39 -6.68 49.22
N GLN A 454 -27.77 -7.26 48.20
CA GLN A 454 -27.15 -8.60 48.25
C GLN A 454 -25.64 -8.56 48.01
N ASP A 455 -24.92 -9.51 48.63
CA ASP A 455 -23.50 -9.74 48.32
C ASP A 455 -23.34 -10.19 46.88
N CYS A 456 -22.35 -9.63 46.17
CA CYS A 456 -22.04 -10.10 44.83
C CYS A 456 -21.50 -11.54 44.87
N PRO A 457 -21.94 -12.42 43.96
CA PRO A 457 -21.44 -13.79 43.90
C PRO A 457 -19.98 -13.81 43.46
N ASP A 458 -19.18 -14.61 44.16
CA ASP A 458 -17.75 -14.82 43.88
C ASP A 458 -17.48 -16.31 43.66
N GLN A 459 -17.11 -16.67 42.43
CA GLN A 459 -16.96 -18.06 42.01
C GLN A 459 -15.73 -18.24 41.12
N ARG A 460 -14.61 -18.62 41.72
CA ARG A 460 -13.31 -18.69 41.04
C ARG A 460 -12.66 -20.05 41.10
N ARG A 461 -11.77 -20.35 40.15
CA ARG A 461 -11.02 -21.59 40.02
C ARG A 461 -9.59 -21.29 39.70
N ILE A 462 -8.65 -21.95 40.36
CA ILE A 462 -7.27 -21.94 39.92
C ILE A 462 -7.18 -22.94 38.77
N PHE A 463 -6.56 -22.50 37.68
CA PHE A 463 -6.04 -23.39 36.66
C PHE A 463 -4.79 -22.73 36.05
N THR A 464 -3.63 -23.26 36.39
CA THR A 464 -2.35 -22.82 35.81
C THR A 464 -1.47 -24.01 35.50
N TYR A 465 -0.60 -23.90 34.49
CA TYR A 465 0.30 -24.97 34.12
C TYR A 465 1.63 -24.45 33.58
N GLN A 466 2.61 -25.33 33.60
CA GLN A 466 3.89 -25.17 32.91
C GLN A 466 4.19 -26.42 32.08
N THR A 467 4.75 -26.22 30.89
CA THR A 467 5.21 -27.31 30.01
C THR A 467 6.73 -27.28 29.94
N ILE A 468 7.36 -28.39 30.32
CA ILE A 468 8.80 -28.53 30.50
C ILE A 468 9.32 -29.49 29.43
N SER A 469 10.22 -29.01 28.58
CA SER A 469 10.94 -29.90 27.65
C SER A 469 12.18 -30.45 28.35
N ILE A 470 12.42 -31.74 28.19
CA ILE A 470 13.55 -32.43 28.82
C ILE A 470 14.32 -33.24 27.76
N PRO A 471 15.60 -33.58 28.00
CA PRO A 471 16.31 -34.53 27.15
C PRO A 471 15.51 -35.83 27.03
N THR A 472 15.46 -36.40 25.82
CA THR A 472 14.78 -37.68 25.61
C THR A 472 15.36 -38.74 26.53
N GLN A 473 14.49 -39.38 27.30
CA GLN A 473 14.86 -40.49 28.17
C GLN A 473 13.79 -41.59 28.14
N ALA A 474 14.20 -42.82 28.42
CA ALA A 474 13.31 -43.97 28.49
C ALA A 474 12.78 -44.16 29.92
N ILE A 475 11.53 -44.58 30.07
CA ILE A 475 11.03 -45.00 31.39
C ILE A 475 11.74 -46.28 31.80
N ASN A 476 12.38 -46.25 32.97
CA ASN A 476 13.04 -47.44 33.52
C ASN A 476 11.98 -48.41 34.05
N THR A 477 11.86 -49.58 33.42
CA THR A 477 10.83 -50.56 33.79
C THR A 477 11.10 -51.29 35.12
N ALA A 478 12.35 -51.32 35.58
CA ALA A 478 12.72 -51.93 36.86
C ALA A 478 12.56 -50.96 38.04
N THR A 479 12.90 -49.69 37.84
CA THR A 479 12.78 -48.62 38.83
C THR A 479 12.21 -47.38 38.15
N PRO A 480 10.89 -47.32 37.93
CA PRO A 480 10.29 -46.22 37.20
C PRO A 480 10.53 -44.88 37.87
N GLN A 481 10.85 -43.87 37.06
CA GLN A 481 11.10 -42.52 37.53
C GLN A 481 9.93 -42.00 38.37
N GLN A 482 10.25 -41.28 39.44
CA GLN A 482 9.27 -40.60 40.28
C GLN A 482 9.47 -39.10 40.23
N TYR A 483 8.38 -38.35 40.13
CA TYR A 483 8.39 -36.89 40.10
C TYR A 483 7.62 -36.35 41.30
N ARG A 484 8.29 -35.53 42.11
CA ARG A 484 7.67 -34.79 43.22
C ARG A 484 7.23 -33.42 42.72
N VAL A 485 5.98 -33.08 42.98
CA VAL A 485 5.44 -31.72 42.87
C VAL A 485 5.26 -31.19 44.27
N SER A 486 5.82 -30.03 44.58
CA SER A 486 5.66 -29.39 45.89
C SER A 486 5.43 -27.89 45.75
N LEU A 487 4.75 -27.30 46.74
CA LEU A 487 4.52 -25.84 46.81
C LEU A 487 4.24 -25.39 48.25
N ARG A 488 4.32 -24.07 48.45
CA ARG A 488 3.71 -23.36 49.58
C ARG A 488 2.40 -22.72 49.13
N TYR A 489 1.37 -22.81 49.95
CA TYR A 489 0.12 -22.10 49.72
C TYR A 489 -0.30 -21.29 50.94
N LYS A 490 -0.99 -20.19 50.70
CA LYS A 490 -1.63 -19.33 51.69
C LYS A 490 -3.06 -19.06 51.25
N ALA A 491 -3.98 -18.89 52.17
CA ALA A 491 -5.34 -18.51 51.83
C ALA A 491 -5.84 -17.41 52.75
N ASP A 492 -6.62 -16.47 52.22
CA ASP A 492 -7.18 -15.38 53.01
C ASP A 492 -8.68 -15.19 52.72
N SER A 493 -9.44 -14.93 53.78
CA SER A 493 -10.87 -14.64 53.72
C SER A 493 -11.68 -15.67 52.89
N MET A 494 -11.33 -16.96 53.00
CA MET A 494 -12.03 -18.02 52.28
C MET A 494 -13.45 -18.19 52.80
N GLN A 495 -14.46 -17.98 51.96
CA GLN A 495 -15.87 -18.11 52.36
C GLN A 495 -16.34 -19.57 52.33
N GLN A 496 -15.67 -20.41 51.54
CA GLN A 496 -15.97 -21.83 51.41
C GLN A 496 -14.69 -22.66 51.27
N GLN A 497 -14.78 -23.95 51.56
CA GLN A 497 -13.68 -24.89 51.40
C GLN A 497 -13.31 -25.04 49.92
N ALA A 498 -12.01 -25.14 49.63
CA ALA A 498 -11.48 -25.40 48.29
C ALA A 498 -10.46 -26.54 48.33
N THR A 499 -10.32 -27.27 47.23
CA THR A 499 -9.38 -28.41 47.15
C THR A 499 -8.32 -28.11 46.10
N LEU A 500 -7.07 -27.88 46.52
CA LEU A 500 -5.93 -27.68 45.62
C LEU A 500 -5.39 -29.03 45.12
N ARG A 501 -5.10 -29.11 43.82
CA ARG A 501 -4.76 -30.35 43.12
C ARG A 501 -3.61 -30.12 42.14
N ALA A 502 -2.83 -31.16 41.89
CA ALA A 502 -1.85 -31.21 40.81
C ALA A 502 -2.23 -32.29 39.78
N THR A 503 -1.79 -32.14 38.53
CA THR A 503 -1.87 -33.16 37.47
C THR A 503 -0.55 -33.20 36.73
N LEU A 504 0.03 -34.39 36.56
CA LEU A 504 1.20 -34.60 35.71
C LEU A 504 0.79 -35.22 34.38
N LYS A 505 1.28 -34.67 33.27
CA LYS A 505 1.22 -35.30 31.95
C LYS A 505 2.62 -35.46 31.37
N VAL A 506 2.83 -36.52 30.62
CA VAL A 506 4.12 -36.86 30.00
C VAL A 506 3.90 -37.09 28.51
N ARG A 507 4.70 -36.46 27.65
CA ARG A 507 4.59 -36.63 26.20
C ARG A 507 5.55 -37.72 25.71
N GLU A 508 4.99 -38.71 25.03
CA GLU A 508 5.76 -39.70 24.29
C GLU A 508 6.52 -39.05 23.13
N GLN A 509 7.78 -39.44 22.95
CA GLN A 509 8.65 -38.83 21.95
C GLN A 509 8.21 -39.19 20.52
N ALA A 510 7.88 -40.45 20.24
CA ALA A 510 7.56 -40.91 18.89
C ALA A 510 6.15 -40.49 18.45
N SER A 511 5.12 -40.79 19.24
CA SER A 511 3.70 -40.51 18.92
C SER A 511 3.29 -39.06 19.12
N LYS A 512 4.03 -38.32 19.96
CA LYS A 512 3.65 -37.01 20.51
C LYS A 512 2.38 -37.03 21.36
N THR A 513 1.88 -38.20 21.75
CA THR A 513 0.74 -38.35 22.65
C THR A 513 1.09 -37.87 24.06
N GLU A 514 0.21 -37.10 24.70
CA GLU A 514 0.30 -36.77 26.12
C GLU A 514 -0.40 -37.83 26.98
N ILE A 515 0.38 -38.59 27.76
CA ILE A 515 -0.11 -39.55 28.75
C ILE A 515 -0.45 -38.80 30.05
N ASN A 516 -1.70 -38.89 30.48
CA ASN A 516 -2.17 -38.25 31.72
C ASN A 516 -2.01 -39.19 32.92
N TYR A 517 -1.19 -38.80 33.90
CA TYR A 517 -0.96 -39.55 35.14
C TYR A 517 -1.98 -39.28 36.24
N GLY A 518 -3.06 -38.55 35.91
CA GLY A 518 -4.18 -38.29 36.78
C GLY A 518 -3.99 -37.06 37.67
N THR A 519 -5.10 -36.58 38.19
CA THR A 519 -5.14 -35.46 39.13
C THR A 519 -5.08 -35.99 40.56
N GLN A 520 -4.14 -35.48 41.36
CA GLN A 520 -3.97 -35.85 42.76
C GLN A 520 -4.22 -34.65 43.69
N LEU A 521 -4.61 -34.93 44.93
CA LEU A 521 -4.84 -33.94 45.98
C LEU A 521 -3.50 -33.40 46.48
N LEU A 522 -3.34 -32.06 46.50
CA LEU A 522 -2.23 -31.38 47.18
C LEU A 522 -2.64 -30.94 48.58
N ALA A 523 -3.77 -30.23 48.68
CA ALA A 523 -4.26 -29.68 49.94
C ALA A 523 -5.78 -29.47 49.93
N THR A 524 -6.36 -29.51 51.12
CA THR A 524 -7.74 -29.08 51.36
C THR A 524 -7.69 -27.77 52.16
N ILE A 525 -8.12 -26.68 51.54
CA ILE A 525 -8.11 -25.32 52.08
C ILE A 525 -9.45 -25.08 52.77
N SER A 526 -9.45 -24.92 54.09
CA SER A 526 -10.64 -24.63 54.89
C SER A 526 -11.17 -23.20 54.63
N SER A 527 -12.40 -22.92 55.06
CA SER A 527 -12.88 -21.53 55.15
C SER A 527 -12.07 -20.73 56.19
N GLY A 528 -11.98 -19.42 56.01
CA GLY A 528 -11.16 -18.50 56.79
C GLY A 528 -9.78 -18.24 56.19
N THR A 529 -8.80 -17.97 57.05
CA THR A 529 -7.42 -17.63 56.67
C THR A 529 -6.48 -18.77 57.07
N THR A 530 -5.55 -19.11 56.18
CA THR A 530 -4.51 -20.13 56.39
C THR A 530 -3.16 -19.48 56.11
N ASP A 531 -2.20 -19.62 57.02
CA ASP A 531 -0.84 -19.12 56.81
C ASP A 531 -0.03 -20.05 55.87
N TRP A 532 1.16 -19.61 55.44
CA TRP A 532 1.99 -20.35 54.48
C TRP A 532 2.24 -21.81 54.87
N THR A 533 1.58 -22.72 54.16
CA THR A 533 1.55 -24.15 54.45
C THR A 533 2.17 -24.95 53.30
N TYR A 534 2.94 -25.99 53.63
CA TYR A 534 3.57 -26.87 52.63
C TYR A 534 2.59 -27.93 52.14
N ALA A 535 2.62 -28.22 50.84
CA ALA A 535 1.91 -29.33 50.22
C ALA A 535 2.79 -30.02 49.17
N GLU A 536 2.67 -31.35 49.05
CA GLU A 536 3.38 -32.11 48.02
C GLU A 536 2.57 -33.30 47.52
N VAL A 537 2.95 -33.79 46.34
CA VAL A 537 2.47 -35.05 45.78
C VAL A 537 3.55 -35.71 44.93
N VAL A 538 3.52 -37.04 44.83
CA VAL A 538 4.49 -37.82 44.06
C VAL A 538 3.78 -38.62 42.97
N TYR A 539 4.30 -38.52 41.75
CA TYR A 539 3.88 -39.31 40.59
C TYR A 539 4.92 -40.36 40.27
N THR A 540 4.51 -41.61 40.09
CA THR A 540 5.37 -42.69 39.60
C THR A 540 5.02 -42.99 38.15
N LEU A 541 6.01 -42.96 37.26
CA LEU A 541 5.78 -43.19 35.83
C LEU A 541 5.52 -44.68 35.54
N ASN A 542 4.25 -45.10 35.52
CA ASN A 542 3.85 -46.43 35.09
C ASN A 542 4.09 -46.65 33.57
N PRO A 543 5.00 -47.57 33.16
CA PRO A 543 5.24 -47.89 31.76
C PRO A 543 4.00 -48.43 31.03
N ALA A 544 3.07 -49.07 31.73
CA ALA A 544 1.89 -49.70 31.12
C ALA A 544 0.86 -48.70 30.56
N LEU A 545 0.98 -47.41 30.89
CA LEU A 545 0.14 -46.35 30.33
C LEU A 545 0.63 -45.84 28.97
N HIS A 546 1.86 -46.20 28.58
CA HIS A 546 2.46 -45.75 27.33
C HIS A 546 2.07 -46.67 26.18
N THR A 547 1.78 -46.03 25.05
CA THR A 547 1.41 -46.67 23.78
C THR A 547 2.62 -47.03 22.94
N GLN A 548 3.76 -46.35 23.16
CA GLN A 548 4.99 -46.59 22.41
C GLN A 548 5.89 -47.63 23.10
N PRO A 549 6.40 -48.63 22.36
CA PRO A 549 7.21 -49.70 22.93
C PRO A 549 8.61 -49.25 23.38
N ASP A 550 9.09 -48.10 22.88
CA ASP A 550 10.39 -47.53 23.26
C ASP A 550 10.38 -46.85 24.64
N LEU A 551 9.18 -46.54 25.15
CA LEU A 551 8.95 -45.80 26.40
C LEU A 551 9.71 -44.47 26.47
N LEU A 552 10.02 -43.89 25.31
CA LEU A 552 10.75 -42.63 25.23
C LEU A 552 9.80 -41.46 25.42
N PHE A 553 10.19 -40.53 26.29
CA PHE A 553 9.47 -39.28 26.51
C PHE A 553 10.43 -38.09 26.49
N ASP A 554 9.92 -36.94 26.10
CA ASP A 554 10.72 -35.73 25.86
C ASP A 554 10.10 -34.46 26.48
N ARG A 555 8.99 -34.59 27.21
CA ARG A 555 8.28 -33.45 27.79
C ARG A 555 7.42 -33.84 28.98
N LEU A 556 7.37 -32.97 29.96
CA LEU A 556 6.49 -33.02 31.13
C LEU A 556 5.55 -31.80 31.10
N LYS A 557 4.36 -31.94 31.69
CA LYS A 557 3.45 -30.83 31.93
C LYS A 557 2.86 -30.96 33.33
N ILE A 558 3.03 -29.92 34.14
CA ILE A 558 2.42 -29.82 35.47
C ILE A 558 1.23 -28.86 35.41
N GLU A 559 0.07 -29.29 35.89
CA GLU A 559 -1.13 -28.46 36.01
C GLU A 559 -1.53 -28.34 37.48
N LEU A 560 -1.67 -27.11 37.99
CA LEU A 560 -2.20 -26.79 39.31
C LEU A 560 -3.63 -26.28 39.18
N SER A 561 -4.54 -26.80 40.00
CA SER A 561 -5.95 -26.43 39.91
C SER A 561 -6.72 -26.58 41.22
N THR A 562 -7.88 -25.93 41.33
CA THR A 562 -8.86 -26.22 42.40
C THR A 562 -9.93 -27.22 41.93
N ALA A 563 -10.49 -28.01 42.85
CA ALA A 563 -11.74 -28.74 42.62
C ALA A 563 -12.92 -27.82 42.94
N GLY A 564 -13.80 -27.57 41.96
CA GLY A 564 -14.91 -26.63 42.12
C GLY A 564 -14.47 -25.17 42.19
N THR A 565 -15.43 -24.28 42.41
CA THR A 565 -15.19 -22.84 42.60
C THR A 565 -14.88 -22.51 44.06
N TYR A 566 -14.28 -21.35 44.32
CA TYR A 566 -14.04 -20.80 45.65
C TYR A 566 -14.29 -19.29 45.66
N ALA A 567 -14.43 -18.74 46.87
CA ALA A 567 -14.52 -17.31 47.16
C ALA A 567 -13.53 -16.98 48.29
N GLY A 568 -12.77 -15.89 48.13
CA GLY A 568 -11.57 -15.58 48.94
C GLY A 568 -10.28 -15.54 48.11
N GLU A 569 -9.12 -15.52 48.75
CA GLU A 569 -7.82 -15.38 48.06
C GLU A 569 -6.96 -16.62 48.30
N ILE A 570 -6.24 -17.07 47.27
CA ILE A 570 -5.25 -18.16 47.39
C ILE A 570 -3.92 -17.71 46.81
N GLY A 571 -2.88 -17.66 47.63
CA GLY A 571 -1.49 -17.43 47.24
C GLY A 571 -0.72 -18.73 47.06
N LEU A 572 0.12 -18.82 46.03
CA LEU A 572 1.05 -19.92 45.77
C LEU A 572 2.47 -19.38 45.71
N ASP A 573 3.41 -20.13 46.27
CA ASP A 573 4.82 -19.79 46.28
C ASP A 573 5.71 -21.04 46.34
N VAL A 574 7.00 -20.90 46.03
CA VAL A 574 8.03 -21.96 46.08
C VAL A 574 7.57 -23.23 45.34
N ILE A 575 7.02 -23.05 44.13
CA ILE A 575 6.50 -24.18 43.36
C ILE A 575 7.68 -24.93 42.74
N SER A 576 7.69 -26.25 42.92
CA SER A 576 8.79 -27.12 42.51
C SER A 576 8.32 -28.41 41.83
N LEU A 577 9.05 -28.84 40.80
CA LEU A 577 8.96 -30.16 40.17
C LEU A 577 10.35 -30.79 40.13
N GLN A 578 10.53 -31.92 40.82
CA GLN A 578 11.82 -32.60 40.90
C GLN A 578 11.69 -34.08 40.57
N GLU A 579 12.66 -34.61 39.82
CA GLU A 579 12.85 -36.06 39.71
C GLU A 579 13.51 -36.60 40.99
N ILE A 580 12.82 -37.51 41.67
CA ILE A 580 13.28 -38.09 42.93
C ILE A 580 14.52 -38.95 42.67
N GLY A 581 15.57 -38.71 43.46
CA GLY A 581 16.86 -39.40 43.34
C GLY A 581 17.86 -38.67 42.44
N VAL A 582 17.41 -37.72 41.62
CA VAL A 582 18.26 -36.87 40.77
C VAL A 582 18.40 -35.46 41.37
N GLY A 583 17.34 -34.93 41.98
CA GLY A 583 17.37 -33.65 42.72
C GLY A 583 17.47 -32.39 41.85
N ILE A 584 17.18 -32.51 40.56
CA ILE A 584 17.16 -31.37 39.62
C ILE A 584 15.79 -30.70 39.68
N GLU A 585 15.77 -29.38 39.87
CA GLU A 585 14.58 -28.56 39.71
C GLU A 585 14.26 -28.42 38.21
N LEU A 586 13.02 -28.73 37.84
CA LEU A 586 12.57 -28.75 36.45
C LEU A 586 11.66 -27.58 36.10
N LEU A 587 11.07 -26.89 37.09
CA LEU A 587 10.26 -25.70 36.82
C LEU A 587 11.12 -24.46 36.64
N GLN A 588 10.64 -23.56 35.80
CA GLN A 588 11.09 -22.19 35.69
C GLN A 588 10.20 -21.28 36.53
N ASN A 589 10.77 -20.21 37.11
CA ASN A 589 10.04 -19.16 37.79
C ASN A 589 9.09 -19.65 38.91
N GLY A 590 9.55 -20.56 39.76
CA GLY A 590 8.76 -21.12 40.88
C GLY A 590 8.49 -20.15 42.04
N SER A 591 9.36 -19.16 42.22
CA SER A 591 9.23 -18.05 43.19
C SER A 591 8.80 -16.71 42.55
N PHE A 592 8.46 -16.71 41.25
CA PHE A 592 7.93 -15.55 40.54
C PHE A 592 8.86 -14.31 40.41
N THR A 593 10.17 -14.51 40.56
CA THR A 593 11.21 -13.47 40.43
C THR A 593 11.63 -13.14 38.99
N GLU A 594 11.27 -13.97 38.01
CA GLU A 594 11.64 -13.78 36.60
C GLU A 594 10.67 -12.86 35.82
N GLY A 595 9.68 -12.25 36.49
CA GLY A 595 8.72 -11.31 35.90
C GLY A 595 7.67 -11.97 34.99
N HIS A 596 7.25 -11.26 33.94
CA HIS A 596 6.12 -11.48 33.03
C HIS A 596 6.55 -11.39 31.55
N LYS A 597 7.65 -12.07 31.23
CA LYS A 597 8.25 -12.15 29.88
C LYS A 597 7.56 -13.21 29.03
N SER A 598 6.25 -13.27 29.10
CA SER A 598 5.41 -14.26 28.44
C SER A 598 4.14 -13.58 27.96
N VAL A 599 3.61 -14.07 26.83
CA VAL A 599 2.26 -13.76 26.39
C VAL A 599 1.41 -15.01 26.59
N SER A 600 0.17 -14.85 27.03
CA SER A 600 -0.78 -15.96 27.10
C SER A 600 -1.31 -16.30 25.71
N GLY A 601 -1.69 -17.56 25.49
CA GLY A 601 -2.34 -17.95 24.25
C GLY A 601 -3.63 -17.15 24.05
N GLY A 602 -3.70 -16.33 23.00
CA GLY A 602 -4.84 -15.44 22.73
C GLY A 602 -4.81 -14.14 23.55
N ASP A 603 -3.64 -13.63 23.92
CA ASP A 603 -3.48 -12.41 24.73
C ASP A 603 -4.35 -11.23 24.23
N HIS A 604 -4.82 -10.37 25.14
CA HIS A 604 -5.76 -9.31 24.79
C HIS A 604 -5.16 -8.25 23.88
N ALA A 605 -5.95 -7.78 22.92
CA ALA A 605 -5.70 -6.52 22.24
C ALA A 605 -5.37 -5.39 23.23
N ALA A 606 -6.12 -5.28 24.34
CA ALA A 606 -5.87 -4.32 25.41
C ALA A 606 -4.55 -4.57 26.18
N ASN A 607 -4.08 -5.82 26.28
CA ASN A 607 -2.78 -6.13 26.87
C ASN A 607 -1.65 -5.71 25.93
N TYR A 608 -1.76 -6.01 24.64
CA TYR A 608 -0.85 -5.46 23.63
C TYR A 608 -0.86 -3.93 23.64
N LEU A 609 -2.03 -3.31 23.70
CA LEU A 609 -2.19 -1.87 23.78
C LEU A 609 -1.50 -1.28 25.01
N SER A 610 -1.67 -1.93 26.17
CA SER A 610 -1.04 -1.54 27.44
C SER A 610 0.48 -1.66 27.37
N ARG A 611 1.01 -2.77 26.83
CA ARG A 611 2.45 -3.05 26.81
C ARG A 611 3.20 -2.34 25.68
N LEU A 612 2.56 -2.10 24.53
CA LEU A 612 3.14 -1.38 23.40
C LEU A 612 3.00 0.14 23.50
N ASN A 613 2.21 0.63 24.45
CA ASN A 613 1.83 2.04 24.58
C ASN A 613 0.97 2.61 23.44
N GLY A 614 0.05 1.81 22.90
CA GLY A 614 -0.90 2.30 21.90
C GLY A 614 -2.09 3.06 22.48
N LEU A 615 -2.95 3.61 21.61
CA LEU A 615 -4.15 4.35 22.01
C LEU A 615 -5.45 3.59 21.83
N ALA A 616 -5.58 2.89 20.70
CA ALA A 616 -6.82 2.28 20.31
C ALA A 616 -6.63 0.89 19.71
N PHE A 617 -7.58 0.02 19.99
CA PHE A 617 -7.65 -1.30 19.38
C PHE A 617 -9.09 -1.79 19.23
N TRP A 618 -9.50 -2.28 18.06
CA TRP A 618 -10.78 -2.99 17.90
C TRP A 618 -10.68 -4.30 17.13
N GLY A 619 -11.67 -5.17 17.32
CA GLY A 619 -11.73 -6.47 16.64
C GLY A 619 -12.79 -7.38 17.25
N SER A 620 -12.84 -8.62 16.77
CA SER A 620 -13.78 -9.63 17.31
C SER A 620 -13.35 -10.18 18.64
N VAL A 621 -14.34 -10.43 19.50
CA VAL A 621 -14.15 -11.20 20.73
C VAL A 621 -14.96 -12.49 20.74
N SER A 622 -15.81 -12.78 19.76
CA SER A 622 -16.67 -13.96 19.80
C SER A 622 -17.17 -14.38 18.43
N HIS A 623 -17.35 -15.69 18.24
CA HIS A 623 -18.12 -16.24 17.11
C HIS A 623 -19.62 -16.00 17.23
N HIS A 624 -20.09 -15.47 18.37
CA HIS A 624 -21.51 -15.17 18.61
C HIS A 624 -22.07 -14.29 17.49
N GLU A 625 -23.00 -14.87 16.71
CA GLU A 625 -23.73 -14.23 15.60
C GLU A 625 -22.88 -13.77 14.41
N SER A 626 -21.58 -13.99 14.51
CA SER A 626 -20.58 -13.37 13.64
C SER A 626 -19.83 -14.40 12.79
N ALA A 627 -20.01 -15.69 13.08
CA ALA A 627 -19.22 -16.79 12.55
C ALA A 627 -17.71 -16.65 12.80
N GLY A 628 -17.31 -15.76 13.72
CA GLY A 628 -15.93 -15.49 14.07
C GLY A 628 -15.39 -14.16 13.57
N PHE A 629 -16.24 -13.33 13.03
CA PHE A 629 -15.84 -12.12 12.34
C PHE A 629 -16.49 -10.94 13.04
N SER A 630 -15.72 -10.01 13.58
CA SER A 630 -16.28 -8.71 13.95
C SER A 630 -15.50 -7.61 13.29
N PHE A 631 -16.24 -6.61 12.83
CA PHE A 631 -15.71 -5.57 11.99
C PHE A 631 -15.15 -6.11 10.67
N GLU A 632 -15.82 -7.09 10.08
CA GLU A 632 -15.31 -7.74 8.89
C GLU A 632 -15.75 -6.99 7.64
N ASN A 633 -14.80 -6.86 6.72
CA ASN A 633 -14.89 -6.34 5.36
C ASN A 633 -14.39 -4.93 5.14
N HIS A 634 -14.37 -4.03 6.13
CA HIS A 634 -14.16 -2.62 5.81
C HIS A 634 -13.16 -1.82 6.65
N PRO A 635 -12.00 -2.40 7.05
CA PRO A 635 -11.03 -1.70 7.89
C PRO A 635 -10.37 -0.49 7.19
N VAL A 636 -10.38 -0.46 5.85
CA VAL A 636 -9.82 0.64 5.07
C VAL A 636 -10.75 1.85 5.06
N GLU A 637 -12.06 1.67 4.88
CA GLU A 637 -12.94 2.85 4.88
C GLU A 637 -13.12 3.38 6.31
N THR A 638 -12.99 2.53 7.34
CA THR A 638 -12.78 2.96 8.73
C THR A 638 -11.56 3.90 8.84
N LEU A 639 -10.40 3.51 8.28
CA LEU A 639 -9.22 4.38 8.27
C LEU A 639 -9.46 5.67 7.49
N LEU A 640 -10.10 5.62 6.33
CA LEU A 640 -10.42 6.79 5.51
C LEU A 640 -11.35 7.76 6.25
N TYR A 641 -12.42 7.25 6.86
CA TYR A 641 -13.38 8.05 7.62
C TYR A 641 -12.72 8.75 8.80
N PHE A 642 -11.85 8.04 9.53
CA PHE A 642 -11.03 8.63 10.57
C PHE A 642 -10.09 9.72 10.02
N MET A 643 -9.36 9.43 8.93
CA MET A 643 -8.44 10.40 8.31
C MET A 643 -9.14 11.66 7.82
N ARG A 644 -10.38 11.52 7.35
CA ARG A 644 -11.20 12.62 6.85
C ARG A 644 -11.95 13.38 7.96
N GLY A 645 -11.81 12.98 9.23
CA GLY A 645 -12.22 13.78 10.38
C GLY A 645 -13.32 13.20 11.26
N LEU A 646 -13.84 12.01 10.96
CA LEU A 646 -14.73 11.35 11.91
C LEU A 646 -13.94 10.92 13.16
N PRO A 647 -14.52 11.05 14.37
CA PRO A 647 -13.95 10.40 15.55
C PRO A 647 -13.78 8.90 15.32
N LEU A 648 -12.75 8.32 15.91
CA LEU A 648 -12.41 6.91 15.66
C LEU A 648 -13.59 5.98 15.98
N GLY A 649 -14.37 6.27 17.02
CA GLY A 649 -15.57 5.51 17.34
C GLY A 649 -16.59 5.49 16.19
N ASP A 650 -16.91 6.64 15.61
CA ASP A 650 -17.81 6.70 14.44
C ASP A 650 -17.25 5.94 13.25
N ALA A 651 -15.99 6.19 12.93
CA ALA A 651 -15.32 5.54 11.81
C ALA A 651 -15.38 4.02 11.93
N VAL A 652 -15.15 3.47 13.14
CA VAL A 652 -15.20 2.04 13.44
C VAL A 652 -16.61 1.48 13.33
N TRP A 653 -17.63 2.18 13.82
CA TRP A 653 -18.98 1.62 13.95
C TRP A 653 -19.90 1.87 12.76
N PHE A 654 -19.54 2.74 11.82
CA PHE A 654 -20.35 2.99 10.62
C PHE A 654 -20.21 1.92 9.55
N ASN A 655 -19.01 1.36 9.43
CA ASN A 655 -18.60 0.75 8.18
C ASN A 655 -18.59 -0.78 8.20
N GLU A 656 -18.79 -1.34 9.39
CA GLU A 656 -18.29 -2.66 9.69
C GLU A 656 -19.43 -3.67 9.83
N PHE A 657 -19.31 -4.82 9.17
CA PHE A 657 -20.31 -5.88 9.22
C PHE A 657 -20.07 -6.82 10.42
N ARG A 658 -21.18 -7.38 10.96
CA ARG A 658 -21.19 -8.39 12.05
C ARG A 658 -20.60 -7.85 13.37
N ASN A 659 -21.38 -7.09 14.12
CA ASN A 659 -20.90 -6.19 15.18
C ASN A 659 -20.61 -6.80 16.56
N SER A 660 -20.27 -8.09 16.69
CA SER A 660 -19.92 -8.69 18.01
C SER A 660 -18.54 -8.30 18.57
N GLY A 661 -17.98 -7.17 18.14
CA GLY A 661 -16.63 -6.71 18.45
C GLY A 661 -16.56 -5.75 19.63
N ILE A 662 -15.34 -5.49 20.10
CA ILE A 662 -15.04 -4.52 21.17
C ILE A 662 -14.07 -3.47 20.64
N PHE A 663 -14.27 -2.22 21.05
CA PHE A 663 -13.35 -1.11 20.81
C PHE A 663 -12.74 -0.65 22.15
N TYR A 664 -11.43 -0.87 22.31
CA TYR A 664 -10.62 -0.35 23.39
C TYR A 664 -10.00 0.97 22.96
N GLY A 665 -10.10 1.97 23.81
CA GLY A 665 -9.66 3.32 23.51
C GLY A 665 -10.79 4.33 23.63
N ASP A 666 -10.41 5.57 23.43
CA ASP A 666 -11.31 6.71 23.47
C ASP A 666 -12.09 6.82 22.15
N PRO A 667 -13.44 6.71 22.17
CA PRO A 667 -14.24 6.75 20.95
C PRO A 667 -14.31 8.13 20.30
N VAL A 668 -13.93 9.18 21.01
CA VAL A 668 -13.95 10.55 20.49
C VAL A 668 -12.58 10.99 19.98
N TYR A 669 -11.59 10.09 19.96
CA TYR A 669 -10.26 10.33 19.41
C TYR A 669 -10.32 10.81 17.96
N SER A 670 -9.89 12.06 17.72
CA SER A 670 -9.97 12.71 16.39
C SER A 670 -8.85 13.74 16.18
N PRO A 671 -7.63 13.29 15.84
CA PRO A 671 -6.48 14.16 15.69
C PRO A 671 -6.37 14.79 14.29
N MET A 672 -7.04 14.24 13.26
CA MET A 672 -6.82 14.64 11.88
C MET A 672 -8.11 14.77 11.09
N SER A 673 -8.09 15.64 10.07
CA SER A 673 -9.15 15.79 9.07
C SER A 673 -8.53 16.33 7.79
N VAL A 674 -8.22 15.43 6.86
CA VAL A 674 -7.73 15.74 5.52
C VAL A 674 -8.78 15.26 4.53
N LYS A 675 -9.55 16.18 3.96
CA LYS A 675 -10.57 15.86 2.97
C LYS A 675 -10.92 17.01 2.05
N PHE A 676 -11.38 16.72 0.85
CA PHE A 676 -12.14 17.68 0.05
C PHE A 676 -13.59 17.80 0.54
N ASP A 677 -14.17 18.98 0.38
CA ASP A 677 -15.63 19.17 0.50
C ASP A 677 -16.32 18.89 -0.84
N TYR A 678 -17.63 18.65 -0.83
CA TYR A 678 -18.41 18.53 -2.06
C TYR A 678 -18.33 19.82 -2.88
N LEU A 679 -18.33 19.65 -4.21
CA LEU A 679 -18.46 20.78 -5.10
C LEU A 679 -19.91 21.27 -5.08
N PRO A 680 -20.16 22.59 -5.21
CA PRO A 680 -21.51 23.13 -5.18
C PRO A 680 -22.36 22.72 -6.40
N ASN A 681 -21.75 22.14 -7.44
CA ASN A 681 -22.42 21.77 -8.69
C ASN A 681 -22.82 20.28 -8.71
N PRO A 682 -24.01 19.93 -9.24
CA PRO A 682 -24.46 18.54 -9.34
C PRO A 682 -23.51 17.63 -10.14
N GLY A 683 -23.23 16.44 -9.60
CA GLY A 683 -22.41 15.42 -10.26
C GLY A 683 -20.93 15.79 -10.36
N ASP A 684 -20.43 16.54 -9.36
CA ASP A 684 -19.02 16.89 -9.19
C ASP A 684 -18.43 17.65 -10.40
N ARG A 685 -19.24 18.56 -10.97
CA ARG A 685 -18.91 19.30 -12.19
C ARG A 685 -18.17 20.59 -11.92
N ILE A 686 -17.10 20.84 -12.66
CA ILE A 686 -16.37 22.11 -12.66
C ILE A 686 -16.67 22.85 -13.96
N VAL A 687 -17.03 24.13 -13.87
CA VAL A 687 -17.40 24.98 -15.00
C VAL A 687 -16.62 26.28 -14.92
N ASN A 688 -15.85 26.60 -15.98
CA ASN A 688 -14.97 27.76 -16.06
C ASN A 688 -13.97 27.82 -14.89
N SER A 689 -14.36 28.41 -13.76
CA SER A 689 -13.55 28.55 -12.57
C SER A 689 -14.38 28.24 -11.32
N MET A 690 -13.80 27.56 -10.33
CA MET A 690 -14.52 27.15 -9.12
C MET A 690 -13.64 27.22 -7.87
N ASP A 691 -14.24 27.64 -6.76
CA ASP A 691 -13.60 27.56 -5.44
C ASP A 691 -13.58 26.11 -4.96
N ILE A 692 -12.39 25.61 -4.65
CA ILE A 692 -12.16 24.31 -4.03
C ILE A 692 -12.04 24.55 -2.51
N SER A 693 -12.74 23.76 -1.71
CA SER A 693 -12.65 23.80 -0.25
C SER A 693 -12.41 22.41 0.34
N GLY A 694 -11.95 22.39 1.58
CA GLY A 694 -11.71 21.16 2.31
C GLY A 694 -11.10 21.37 3.70
N ASN A 695 -10.71 20.27 4.32
CA ASN A 695 -10.07 20.20 5.63
C ASN A 695 -8.59 19.83 5.47
N THR A 696 -7.72 20.46 6.27
CA THR A 696 -6.26 20.26 6.19
C THR A 696 -5.61 20.16 7.59
N VAL A 697 -6.27 19.43 8.49
CA VAL A 697 -5.91 19.34 9.91
C VAL A 697 -5.14 18.05 10.21
N ASN A 698 -4.02 18.17 10.93
CA ASN A 698 -3.40 17.08 11.67
C ASN A 698 -2.82 17.68 12.96
N GLY A 699 -3.34 17.29 14.11
CA GLY A 699 -3.07 17.95 15.39
C GLY A 699 -3.83 19.26 15.56
N ARG A 700 -4.15 19.58 16.82
CA ARG A 700 -4.96 20.74 17.18
C ARG A 700 -4.19 21.84 17.90
N ASP A 701 -2.93 21.62 18.25
CA ASP A 701 -2.09 22.65 18.88
C ASP A 701 -1.22 23.36 17.82
N PRO A 702 -1.57 24.59 17.40
CA PRO A 702 -0.84 25.33 16.37
C PRO A 702 0.57 25.76 16.82
N LEU A 703 0.90 25.67 18.11
CA LEU A 703 2.26 25.89 18.61
C LEU A 703 3.17 24.68 18.37
N ARG A 704 2.57 23.51 18.10
CA ARG A 704 3.29 22.24 17.93
C ARG A 704 3.24 21.75 16.49
N VAL A 705 2.14 22.01 15.79
CA VAL A 705 1.90 21.47 14.46
C VAL A 705 1.59 22.56 13.45
N THR A 706 2.26 22.46 12.31
CA THR A 706 1.99 23.30 11.14
C THR A 706 1.66 22.41 9.95
N THR A 707 0.67 22.78 9.15
CA THR A 707 0.35 22.06 7.92
C THR A 707 0.44 22.98 6.70
N ASP A 708 0.83 22.40 5.57
CA ASP A 708 0.84 23.00 4.25
C ASP A 708 0.01 22.11 3.31
N TYR A 709 -0.66 22.71 2.33
CA TYR A 709 -1.45 21.95 1.35
C TYR A 709 -1.05 22.29 -0.10
N ARG A 710 -1.25 21.32 -0.99
CA ARG A 710 -1.18 21.47 -2.45
C ARG A 710 -2.34 20.72 -3.09
N ILE A 711 -2.88 21.24 -4.19
CA ILE A 711 -3.87 20.55 -5.02
C ILE A 711 -3.31 20.26 -6.41
N ASP A 712 -3.35 19.00 -6.80
CA ASP A 712 -3.00 18.54 -8.16
C ASP A 712 -4.22 17.93 -8.85
N TYR A 713 -4.12 17.74 -10.17
CA TYR A 713 -5.11 17.04 -10.97
C TYR A 713 -4.45 16.09 -11.97
N CYS A 714 -5.18 15.07 -12.42
CA CYS A 714 -4.80 14.22 -13.54
C CYS A 714 -6.02 13.87 -14.40
N PRO A 715 -5.88 13.64 -15.72
CA PRO A 715 -6.96 13.12 -16.55
C PRO A 715 -7.35 11.69 -16.16
N GLY A 716 -8.66 11.40 -16.07
CA GLY A 716 -9.22 10.12 -15.62
C GLY A 716 -9.85 10.20 -14.22
N ASP A 717 -10.60 9.17 -13.84
CA ASP A 717 -11.34 9.07 -12.57
C ASP A 717 -10.70 8.14 -11.52
N ASP A 718 -9.52 7.58 -11.83
CA ASP A 718 -8.78 6.67 -10.96
C ASP A 718 -7.41 7.25 -10.57
N PHE A 719 -7.27 7.69 -9.32
CA PHE A 719 -6.00 8.25 -8.81
C PHE A 719 -4.85 7.26 -8.85
N PHE A 720 -5.12 5.95 -8.73
CA PHE A 720 -4.06 4.93 -8.71
C PHE A 720 -3.38 4.84 -10.08
N VAL A 721 -4.14 5.00 -11.16
CA VAL A 721 -3.60 5.12 -12.52
C VAL A 721 -2.69 6.35 -12.61
N CYS A 722 -3.08 7.47 -11.98
CA CYS A 722 -2.31 8.70 -11.99
C CYS A 722 -0.99 8.59 -11.22
N ASP A 723 -1.00 7.97 -10.03
CA ASP A 723 0.22 7.70 -9.26
C ASP A 723 1.17 6.78 -10.04
N GLN A 724 0.66 5.70 -10.64
CA GLN A 724 1.48 4.75 -11.40
C GLN A 724 2.13 5.39 -12.64
N GLN A 725 1.39 6.25 -13.34
CA GLN A 725 1.87 6.93 -14.55
C GLN A 725 2.65 8.22 -14.24
N GLN A 726 2.72 8.63 -12.97
CA GLN A 726 3.28 9.90 -12.54
C GLN A 726 2.69 11.09 -13.34
N SER A 727 1.38 11.06 -13.59
CA SER A 727 0.69 11.98 -14.51
C SER A 727 0.04 13.19 -13.82
N TRP A 728 0.31 13.40 -12.53
CA TRP A 728 -0.19 14.54 -11.77
C TRP A 728 0.33 15.86 -12.31
N LEU A 729 -0.59 16.79 -12.56
CA LEU A 729 -0.36 18.16 -13.00
C LEU A 729 -0.80 19.12 -11.90
N SER A 730 -0.05 20.20 -11.72
CA SER A 730 -0.37 21.21 -10.71
C SER A 730 -1.59 22.02 -11.12
N THR A 731 -2.55 22.21 -10.20
CA THR A 731 -3.62 23.22 -10.37
C THR A 731 -3.11 24.64 -10.13
N GLY A 732 -1.94 24.79 -9.48
CA GLY A 732 -1.40 26.05 -9.00
C GLY A 732 -1.86 26.43 -7.59
N LEU A 733 -2.79 25.68 -7.00
CA LEU A 733 -3.30 25.93 -5.66
C LEU A 733 -2.41 25.29 -4.59
N SER A 734 -1.92 26.12 -3.66
CA SER A 734 -1.18 25.69 -2.47
C SER A 734 -1.26 26.77 -1.38
N GLY A 735 -1.03 26.39 -0.13
CA GLY A 735 -1.09 27.35 0.98
C GLY A 735 -0.86 26.72 2.35
N LYS A 736 -1.04 27.53 3.40
CA LYS A 736 -1.03 27.06 4.79
C LYS A 736 -2.37 26.39 5.13
N GLY A 737 -2.30 25.24 5.76
CA GLY A 737 -3.46 24.49 6.23
C GLY A 737 -3.76 24.69 7.70
N GLY A 738 -4.47 23.72 8.28
CA GLY A 738 -4.66 23.57 9.72
C GLY A 738 -6.06 23.91 10.19
N LEU A 739 -7.00 24.14 9.26
CA LEU A 739 -8.39 24.44 9.54
C LEU A 739 -9.34 23.49 8.79
N THR A 740 -10.56 23.38 9.30
CA THR A 740 -11.67 22.68 8.68
C THR A 740 -12.56 23.64 7.89
N GLY A 741 -13.08 23.21 6.75
CA GLY A 741 -14.04 23.94 5.91
C GLY A 741 -13.43 25.19 5.27
N GLN A 742 -12.12 25.19 5.01
CA GLN A 742 -11.43 26.35 4.46
C GLN A 742 -11.47 26.34 2.92
N THR A 743 -11.60 27.51 2.31
CA THR A 743 -11.38 27.69 0.87
C THR A 743 -9.89 27.52 0.55
N LEU A 744 -9.56 26.53 -0.26
CA LEU A 744 -8.20 26.17 -0.65
C LEU A 744 -7.72 26.93 -1.90
N GLY A 745 -8.65 27.54 -2.64
CA GLY A 745 -8.39 28.45 -3.74
C GLY A 745 -9.35 28.27 -4.92
N ASN A 746 -9.26 29.17 -5.90
CA ASN A 746 -10.08 29.14 -7.11
C ASN A 746 -9.33 28.49 -8.27
N TRP A 747 -9.85 27.39 -8.81
CA TRP A 747 -9.24 26.69 -9.93
C TRP A 747 -9.96 27.01 -11.26
N ASP A 748 -9.22 27.58 -12.21
CA ASP A 748 -9.67 27.84 -13.59
C ASP A 748 -9.38 26.65 -14.51
N VAL A 749 -10.45 26.03 -15.03
CA VAL A 749 -10.44 24.89 -15.94
C VAL A 749 -10.81 25.26 -17.37
N THR A 750 -10.94 26.55 -17.71
CA THR A 750 -11.35 26.99 -19.06
C THR A 750 -10.42 26.50 -20.17
N SER A 751 -9.13 26.28 -19.86
CA SER A 751 -8.14 25.76 -20.80
C SER A 751 -8.11 24.22 -20.88
N LEU A 752 -8.81 23.52 -19.98
CA LEU A 752 -8.80 22.07 -19.94
C LEU A 752 -9.83 21.50 -20.94
N PRO A 753 -9.50 20.41 -21.66
CA PRO A 753 -10.48 19.66 -22.43
C PRO A 753 -11.64 19.19 -21.54
N TYR A 754 -12.84 19.05 -22.12
CA TYR A 754 -13.92 18.37 -21.43
C TYR A 754 -13.58 16.88 -21.23
N GLY A 755 -13.87 16.38 -20.04
CA GLY A 755 -13.51 15.04 -19.64
C GLY A 755 -13.64 14.83 -18.13
N ASP A 756 -13.26 13.64 -17.70
CA ASP A 756 -13.22 13.24 -16.30
C ASP A 756 -11.79 13.41 -15.79
N TYR A 757 -11.66 13.89 -14.56
CA TYR A 757 -10.39 14.23 -13.91
C TYR A 757 -10.41 13.78 -12.45
N THR A 758 -9.25 13.56 -11.86
CA THR A 758 -9.12 13.29 -10.43
C THR A 758 -8.27 14.37 -9.79
N LEU A 759 -8.75 14.94 -8.69
CA LEU A 759 -8.00 15.86 -7.84
C LEU A 759 -7.28 15.11 -6.72
N ARG A 760 -6.12 15.60 -6.33
CA ARG A 760 -5.40 15.19 -5.12
C ARG A 760 -5.17 16.38 -4.21
N LEU A 761 -5.63 16.30 -2.98
CA LEU A 761 -5.28 17.21 -1.89
C LEU A 761 -4.15 16.57 -1.09
N SER A 762 -2.95 17.13 -1.19
CA SER A 762 -1.81 16.71 -0.38
C SER A 762 -1.64 17.67 0.78
N VAL A 763 -1.70 17.15 2.01
CA VAL A 763 -1.50 17.91 3.24
C VAL A 763 -0.24 17.42 3.94
N THR A 764 0.82 18.22 3.88
CA THR A 764 2.08 17.95 4.59
C THR A 764 2.02 18.59 5.97
N SER A 765 2.04 17.75 7.00
CA SER A 765 2.03 18.14 8.41
C SER A 765 3.41 18.02 9.01
N SER A 766 3.84 19.00 9.80
CA SER A 766 5.10 18.97 10.54
C SER A 766 4.89 19.27 12.02
N ASN A 767 5.32 18.36 12.89
CA ASN A 767 5.38 18.56 14.33
C ASN A 767 6.80 18.95 14.74
N VAL A 768 6.96 20.18 15.21
CA VAL A 768 8.28 20.76 15.54
C VAL A 768 8.87 20.22 16.83
N LEU A 769 8.04 19.76 17.78
CA LEU A 769 8.50 19.19 19.05
C LEU A 769 9.03 17.77 18.87
N LEU A 770 8.34 16.97 18.04
CA LEU A 770 8.71 15.58 17.77
C LEU A 770 9.72 15.46 16.62
N GLY A 771 9.95 16.53 15.86
CA GLY A 771 10.80 16.53 14.66
C GLY A 771 10.27 15.60 13.57
N ARG A 772 8.94 15.49 13.44
CA ARG A 772 8.26 14.58 12.50
C ARG A 772 7.54 15.37 11.41
N THR A 773 7.58 14.84 10.19
CA THR A 773 6.83 15.36 9.04
C THR A 773 6.20 14.20 8.28
N GLN A 774 4.95 14.35 7.86
CA GLN A 774 4.25 13.36 7.04
C GLN A 774 3.21 14.03 6.15
N THR A 775 3.02 13.49 4.95
CA THR A 775 1.99 13.92 4.00
C THR A 775 0.84 12.94 4.02
N PHE A 776 -0.38 13.47 4.04
CA PHE A 776 -1.62 12.72 3.88
C PHE A 776 -2.33 13.20 2.62
N ASN A 777 -2.87 12.27 1.86
CA ASN A 777 -3.57 12.58 0.62
C ASN A 777 -5.05 12.23 0.71
N ASP A 778 -5.89 13.12 0.17
CA ASP A 778 -7.28 12.81 -0.19
C ASP A 778 -7.49 12.98 -1.69
N PHE A 779 -8.44 12.24 -2.25
CA PHE A 779 -8.68 12.17 -3.68
C PHE A 779 -10.15 12.46 -4.02
N TYR A 780 -10.38 13.11 -5.15
CA TYR A 780 -11.71 13.54 -5.55
C TYR A 780 -11.90 13.52 -7.09
N PRO A 781 -12.68 12.57 -7.64
CA PRO A 781 -13.06 12.59 -9.06
C PRO A 781 -14.01 13.76 -9.38
N VAL A 782 -13.74 14.48 -10.47
CA VAL A 782 -14.50 15.64 -10.95
C VAL A 782 -14.68 15.61 -12.46
N LYS A 783 -15.66 16.36 -12.98
CA LYS A 783 -15.98 16.41 -14.42
C LYS A 783 -15.90 17.83 -14.94
N ASN A 784 -15.08 18.09 -15.96
CA ASN A 784 -15.08 19.38 -16.66
C ASN A 784 -16.11 19.33 -17.80
N ARG A 785 -17.35 19.76 -17.55
CA ARG A 785 -18.47 19.80 -18.54
C ARG A 785 -19.53 20.84 -18.12
N TYR A 786 -20.36 21.32 -19.05
CA TYR A 786 -21.54 22.17 -18.75
C TYR A 786 -22.67 21.40 -18.05
N ALA A 787 -23.77 22.10 -17.71
CA ALA A 787 -24.87 21.61 -16.85
C ALA A 787 -25.67 20.38 -17.37
N THR A 788 -25.46 19.95 -18.61
CA THR A 788 -26.08 18.73 -19.19
C THR A 788 -24.99 17.77 -19.68
N ASP A 789 -25.31 16.48 -19.85
CA ASP A 789 -24.39 15.51 -20.48
C ASP A 789 -24.26 15.70 -22.00
N GLU A 790 -24.89 16.74 -22.56
CA GLU A 790 -24.68 17.13 -23.94
C GLU A 790 -23.27 17.68 -24.11
N ILE A 791 -22.42 16.88 -24.73
CA ILE A 791 -21.16 17.34 -25.28
C ILE A 791 -21.51 18.34 -26.40
N PRO A 792 -21.08 19.62 -26.32
CA PRO A 792 -21.29 20.55 -27.41
C PRO A 792 -20.69 19.98 -28.68
N THR A 793 -21.50 19.87 -29.73
CA THR A 793 -21.04 19.47 -31.05
C THR A 793 -20.95 20.67 -31.97
N TYR A 794 -20.03 20.60 -32.91
CA TYR A 794 -19.70 21.68 -33.83
C TYR A 794 -19.93 21.25 -35.28
N ARG A 795 -19.73 22.20 -36.19
CA ARG A 795 -20.01 22.06 -37.62
C ARG A 795 -18.83 22.46 -38.48
N ILE A 796 -18.54 21.65 -39.49
CA ILE A 796 -17.73 22.05 -40.65
C ILE A 796 -18.69 22.34 -41.82
N ALA A 797 -18.64 23.55 -42.36
CA ALA A 797 -19.45 23.93 -43.53
C ALA A 797 -18.60 24.60 -44.62
N GLY A 798 -19.12 24.70 -45.84
CA GLY A 798 -18.37 25.29 -46.95
C GLY A 798 -19.13 25.43 -48.25
N THR A 799 -18.51 26.07 -49.23
CA THR A 799 -18.99 26.20 -50.63
C THR A 799 -17.97 25.69 -51.63
N ILE A 800 -18.46 25.08 -52.71
CA ILE A 800 -17.66 24.69 -53.87
C ILE A 800 -18.18 25.39 -55.13
N LEU A 801 -17.37 26.28 -55.68
CA LEU A 801 -17.68 27.06 -56.90
C LEU A 801 -16.70 26.69 -58.02
N ASP A 802 -17.09 26.84 -59.28
CA ASP A 802 -16.19 26.67 -60.42
C ASP A 802 -15.32 27.93 -60.65
N GLN A 803 -14.44 27.85 -61.66
CA GLN A 803 -13.54 28.95 -62.03
C GLN A 803 -14.26 30.24 -62.46
N SER A 804 -15.54 30.17 -62.82
CA SER A 804 -16.39 31.31 -63.17
C SER A 804 -17.25 31.82 -62.00
N GLY A 805 -17.06 31.26 -60.81
CA GLY A 805 -17.81 31.60 -59.60
C GLY A 805 -19.20 30.96 -59.55
N GLN A 806 -19.52 30.01 -60.44
CA GLN A 806 -20.81 29.33 -60.43
C GLN A 806 -20.80 28.13 -59.48
N PRO A 807 -21.93 27.84 -58.79
CA PRO A 807 -21.98 26.76 -57.82
C PRO A 807 -21.89 25.37 -58.47
N VAL A 808 -21.03 24.50 -57.91
CA VAL A 808 -20.89 23.12 -58.37
C VAL A 808 -21.68 22.18 -57.48
N ARG A 809 -22.86 21.78 -57.95
CA ARG A 809 -23.74 20.81 -57.27
C ARG A 809 -23.25 19.37 -57.35
N ASN A 810 -23.68 18.52 -56.42
CA ASN A 810 -23.40 17.08 -56.39
C ASN A 810 -21.90 16.74 -56.35
N VAL A 811 -21.09 17.56 -55.69
CA VAL A 811 -19.73 17.17 -55.30
C VAL A 811 -19.84 16.35 -54.02
N THR A 812 -19.19 15.20 -53.94
CA THR A 812 -19.12 14.39 -52.72
C THR A 812 -17.96 14.87 -51.85
N ILE A 813 -18.20 15.16 -50.58
CA ILE A 813 -17.19 15.61 -49.61
C ILE A 813 -17.08 14.58 -48.50
N GLN A 814 -15.89 14.02 -48.34
CA GLN A 814 -15.56 13.11 -47.26
C GLN A 814 -14.86 13.87 -46.13
N ILE A 815 -15.32 13.67 -44.89
CA ILE A 815 -14.79 14.30 -43.67
C ILE A 815 -14.37 13.20 -42.70
N ASN A 816 -13.07 13.13 -42.38
CA ASN A 816 -12.48 12.06 -41.57
C ASN A 816 -11.65 12.61 -40.40
N ASP A 817 -11.47 11.83 -39.32
CA ASP A 817 -10.48 12.08 -38.26
C ASP A 817 -9.53 10.89 -38.04
N ASN A 818 -8.58 11.04 -37.11
CA ASN A 818 -7.59 10.00 -36.78
C ASN A 818 -8.09 8.94 -35.79
N SER A 819 -9.28 9.12 -35.21
CA SER A 819 -9.95 8.16 -34.30
C SER A 819 -10.94 7.24 -35.01
N GLY A 820 -11.02 7.31 -36.34
CA GLY A 820 -11.85 6.44 -37.17
C GLY A 820 -13.24 6.99 -37.50
N PHE A 821 -13.54 8.25 -37.16
CA PHE A 821 -14.75 8.92 -37.64
C PHE A 821 -14.65 9.17 -39.15
N SER A 822 -15.74 8.92 -39.87
CA SER A 822 -15.87 9.19 -41.30
C SER A 822 -17.31 9.58 -41.61
N ALA A 823 -17.48 10.69 -42.33
CA ALA A 823 -18.76 11.17 -42.79
C ALA A 823 -18.67 11.59 -44.26
N THR A 824 -19.77 11.42 -44.99
CA THR A 824 -19.89 11.89 -46.38
C THR A 824 -21.07 12.82 -46.52
N VAL A 825 -20.87 13.98 -47.14
CA VAL A 825 -21.92 14.96 -47.47
C VAL A 825 -21.80 15.35 -48.94
N THR A 826 -22.83 15.94 -49.53
CA THR A 826 -22.82 16.41 -50.91
C THR A 826 -23.16 17.89 -51.02
N THR A 827 -22.61 18.59 -52.01
CA THR A 827 -23.01 19.99 -52.28
C THR A 827 -24.42 20.08 -52.83
N ASN A 828 -25.19 21.05 -52.33
CA ASN A 828 -26.53 21.36 -52.83
C ASN A 828 -26.49 22.18 -54.14
N VAL A 829 -27.64 22.67 -54.61
CA VAL A 829 -27.76 23.47 -55.84
C VAL A 829 -27.01 24.81 -55.80
N GLU A 830 -26.71 25.31 -54.60
CA GLU A 830 -25.91 26.52 -54.38
C GLU A 830 -24.43 26.20 -54.13
N GLY A 831 -24.01 24.94 -54.30
CA GLY A 831 -22.63 24.52 -54.07
C GLY A 831 -22.25 24.43 -52.59
N ARG A 832 -23.20 24.56 -51.65
CA ARG A 832 -22.94 24.52 -50.20
C ARG A 832 -22.93 23.10 -49.66
N TYR A 833 -22.08 22.81 -48.69
CA TYR A 833 -22.07 21.59 -47.89
C TYR A 833 -21.96 21.90 -46.39
N SER A 834 -22.43 21.00 -45.54
CA SER A 834 -22.35 21.12 -44.08
C SER A 834 -22.35 19.76 -43.41
N LYS A 835 -21.54 19.59 -42.36
CA LYS A 835 -21.59 18.45 -41.45
C LYS A 835 -21.60 18.95 -40.01
N ASP A 836 -22.74 18.76 -39.37
CA ASP A 836 -22.98 18.99 -37.94
C ASP A 836 -22.63 17.75 -37.09
N GLY A 837 -22.56 17.92 -35.77
CA GLY A 837 -22.38 16.83 -34.82
C GLY A 837 -20.92 16.43 -34.58
N LEU A 838 -19.95 17.33 -34.82
CA LEU A 838 -18.52 17.04 -34.71
C LEU A 838 -17.97 17.41 -33.33
N ALA A 839 -17.13 16.55 -32.75
CA ALA A 839 -16.39 16.87 -31.54
C ALA A 839 -15.23 17.84 -31.82
N ASN A 840 -14.58 18.34 -30.77
CA ASN A 840 -13.29 19.03 -30.93
C ASN A 840 -12.27 18.05 -31.52
N GLY A 841 -11.51 18.49 -32.53
CA GLY A 841 -10.58 17.61 -33.23
C GLY A 841 -10.05 18.18 -34.53
N LEU A 842 -9.09 17.47 -35.13
CA LEU A 842 -8.53 17.78 -36.44
C LEU A 842 -9.14 16.87 -37.49
N TYR A 843 -9.80 17.47 -38.49
CA TYR A 843 -10.50 16.77 -39.56
C TYR A 843 -9.82 16.96 -40.91
N ILE A 844 -9.94 15.97 -41.78
CA ILE A 844 -9.52 16.03 -43.19
C ILE A 844 -10.78 16.16 -44.06
N VAL A 845 -10.83 17.16 -44.95
CA VAL A 845 -11.99 17.46 -45.82
C VAL A 845 -11.63 17.26 -47.30
N LEU A 846 -12.26 16.28 -47.96
CA LEU A 846 -11.89 15.80 -49.30
C LEU A 846 -13.07 15.83 -50.28
N PRO A 847 -13.14 16.83 -51.18
CA PRO A 847 -14.15 16.88 -52.25
C PRO A 847 -13.80 15.97 -53.45
N LYS A 848 -14.82 15.40 -54.10
CA LYS A 848 -14.69 14.50 -55.26
C LYS A 848 -15.90 14.61 -56.20
N LYS A 849 -15.63 14.74 -57.50
CA LYS A 849 -16.61 14.69 -58.60
C LYS A 849 -15.92 14.34 -59.92
N THR A 850 -16.50 13.43 -60.71
CA THR A 850 -15.95 13.04 -62.01
C THR A 850 -15.85 14.23 -62.97
N GLY A 851 -14.76 14.31 -63.73
CA GLY A 851 -14.50 15.39 -64.70
C GLY A 851 -14.06 16.71 -64.09
N HIS A 852 -13.86 16.75 -62.75
CA HIS A 852 -13.46 17.96 -62.03
C HIS A 852 -12.24 17.69 -61.14
N THR A 853 -11.38 18.69 -60.94
CA THR A 853 -10.40 18.76 -59.84
C THR A 853 -10.79 19.86 -58.85
N PHE A 854 -10.29 19.79 -57.60
CA PHE A 854 -10.66 20.71 -56.51
C PHE A 854 -9.44 21.29 -55.80
N VAL A 855 -9.46 22.60 -55.54
CA VAL A 855 -8.41 23.32 -54.81
C VAL A 855 -9.02 24.00 -53.58
N ALA A 856 -8.38 23.89 -52.41
CA ALA A 856 -8.85 24.56 -51.19
C ALA A 856 -8.58 26.08 -51.26
N ASN A 857 -9.58 26.89 -50.90
CA ASN A 857 -9.46 28.36 -51.00
C ASN A 857 -8.53 28.96 -49.94
N SER A 858 -8.30 28.24 -48.83
CA SER A 858 -7.34 28.63 -47.79
C SER A 858 -6.69 27.40 -47.14
N GLY A 859 -5.35 27.41 -47.08
CA GLY A 859 -4.54 26.37 -46.45
C GLY A 859 -4.57 25.03 -47.20
N ASN A 860 -4.48 23.93 -46.44
CA ASN A 860 -4.50 22.56 -46.94
C ASN A 860 -5.88 21.91 -46.71
N ILE A 861 -6.02 20.60 -46.87
CA ILE A 861 -7.28 19.87 -46.66
C ILE A 861 -7.64 19.63 -45.17
N PHE A 862 -6.78 20.02 -44.22
CA PHE A 862 -7.03 19.86 -42.79
C PHE A 862 -7.84 21.03 -42.23
N GLN A 863 -8.68 20.73 -41.22
CA GLN A 863 -9.52 21.70 -40.53
C GLN A 863 -9.59 21.36 -39.04
N SER A 864 -9.13 22.28 -38.19
CA SER A 864 -9.26 22.15 -36.72
C SER A 864 -10.63 22.67 -36.27
N VAL A 865 -11.26 21.94 -35.37
CA VAL A 865 -12.50 22.32 -34.65
C VAL A 865 -12.13 22.49 -33.18
N SER A 866 -12.31 23.69 -32.64
CA SER A 866 -12.02 24.03 -31.24
C SER A 866 -13.07 25.01 -30.74
N ASN A 867 -14.02 24.48 -29.96
CA ASN A 867 -15.08 25.23 -29.29
C ASN A 867 -15.91 26.18 -30.18
N SER A 868 -15.95 25.93 -31.49
CA SER A 868 -16.62 26.79 -32.48
C SER A 868 -16.86 26.09 -33.82
N ASN A 869 -17.86 26.56 -34.56
CA ASN A 869 -18.14 26.13 -35.94
C ASN A 869 -17.13 26.74 -36.91
N VAL A 870 -16.73 25.99 -37.94
CA VAL A 870 -15.66 26.38 -38.87
C VAL A 870 -16.09 26.24 -40.34
N VAL A 871 -15.44 27.01 -41.22
CA VAL A 871 -15.75 27.07 -42.66
C VAL A 871 -14.55 26.65 -43.51
N LYS A 872 -14.78 25.79 -44.51
CA LYS A 872 -13.77 25.32 -45.47
C LYS A 872 -14.32 25.37 -46.90
N ASN A 873 -13.71 26.15 -47.80
CA ASN A 873 -14.22 26.33 -49.17
C ASN A 873 -13.26 25.72 -50.21
N PHE A 874 -13.80 25.33 -51.38
CA PHE A 874 -13.03 24.81 -52.51
C PHE A 874 -13.44 25.44 -53.85
N THR A 875 -12.54 25.43 -54.83
CA THR A 875 -12.80 25.78 -56.24
C THR A 875 -12.66 24.56 -57.14
N ALA A 876 -13.58 24.37 -58.09
CA ALA A 876 -13.63 23.24 -59.02
C ALA A 876 -13.20 23.63 -60.46
N HIS A 877 -12.50 22.73 -61.16
CA HIS A 877 -11.97 22.95 -62.52
C HIS A 877 -12.38 21.81 -63.48
N ASN A 878 -12.86 22.11 -64.70
CA ASN A 878 -13.31 21.12 -65.71
C ASN A 878 -12.15 20.59 -66.59
N LEU A 879 -12.20 19.31 -67.00
CA LEU A 879 -11.15 18.62 -67.78
C LEU A 879 -11.58 18.33 -69.26
N ASP A 880 -11.24 19.19 -70.24
CA ASP A 880 -11.87 19.19 -71.59
C ASP A 880 -10.94 19.13 -72.85
N PHE A 881 -9.61 19.20 -72.76
CA PHE A 881 -8.68 19.36 -73.91
C PHE A 881 -7.61 18.25 -74.05
N THR A 882 -6.86 18.23 -75.15
CA THR A 882 -5.82 17.22 -75.47
C THR A 882 -4.42 17.82 -75.70
N VAL A 883 -3.37 17.16 -75.18
CA VAL A 883 -1.95 17.48 -75.44
C VAL A 883 -1.29 16.34 -76.24
N SER A 884 -0.63 16.63 -77.36
CA SER A 884 -0.07 15.62 -78.29
C SER A 884 1.30 16.00 -78.89
N GLY A 885 1.96 15.11 -79.64
CA GLY A 885 3.26 15.41 -80.30
C GLY A 885 4.08 14.21 -80.78
N THR A 886 5.32 14.43 -81.23
CA THR A 886 6.30 13.40 -81.66
C THR A 886 7.68 13.53 -80.99
N VAL A 887 8.41 12.41 -80.88
CA VAL A 887 9.81 12.36 -80.43
C VAL A 887 10.67 11.64 -81.47
N THR A 888 11.74 12.28 -81.96
CA THR A 888 12.63 11.76 -83.02
C THR A 888 14.11 11.83 -82.63
N ASP A 889 15.01 11.18 -83.35
CA ASP A 889 16.46 11.29 -83.16
C ASP A 889 17.09 12.45 -83.95
N GLY A 890 18.41 12.67 -83.80
CA GLY A 890 19.14 13.72 -84.52
C GLY A 890 19.14 13.58 -86.05
N ASN A 891 18.69 12.44 -86.59
CA ASN A 891 18.54 12.18 -88.03
C ASN A 891 17.06 12.13 -88.46
N GLY A 892 16.12 12.46 -87.57
CA GLY A 892 14.68 12.48 -87.83
C GLY A 892 13.98 11.11 -87.74
N GLN A 893 14.64 10.06 -87.24
CA GLN A 893 14.01 8.74 -87.04
C GLN A 893 13.16 8.73 -85.75
N PRO A 894 12.00 8.03 -85.72
CA PRO A 894 11.13 8.04 -84.56
C PRO A 894 11.73 7.34 -83.34
N ILE A 895 11.61 7.96 -82.16
CA ILE A 895 12.01 7.38 -80.88
C ILE A 895 10.80 6.74 -80.21
N VAL A 896 10.79 5.42 -80.20
CA VAL A 896 9.71 4.59 -79.62
C VAL A 896 9.89 4.47 -78.11
N GLY A 897 8.78 4.58 -77.36
CA GLY A 897 8.79 4.40 -75.91
C GLY A 897 9.59 5.45 -75.15
N ALA A 898 9.60 6.70 -75.62
CA ALA A 898 9.93 7.85 -74.79
C ALA A 898 8.76 8.13 -73.85
N ILE A 899 9.04 8.48 -72.59
CA ILE A 899 8.03 8.80 -71.58
C ILE A 899 7.77 10.30 -71.64
N VAL A 900 6.50 10.69 -71.72
CA VAL A 900 6.03 12.07 -71.72
C VAL A 900 5.17 12.31 -70.49
N GLN A 901 5.61 13.21 -69.61
CA GLN A 901 4.87 13.64 -68.43
C GLN A 901 4.28 15.04 -68.64
N ILE A 902 3.03 15.23 -68.23
CA ILE A 902 2.27 16.48 -68.36
C ILE A 902 1.77 16.86 -66.97
N ASN A 903 2.28 17.95 -66.41
CA ASN A 903 2.00 18.38 -65.04
C ASN A 903 1.52 19.84 -65.00
N ASP A 904 0.70 20.22 -64.01
CA ASP A 904 0.43 21.62 -63.68
C ASP A 904 0.80 21.97 -62.23
N ASN A 905 0.79 23.27 -61.92
CA ASN A 905 1.13 23.78 -60.58
C ASN A 905 0.01 23.58 -59.55
N SER A 906 -1.15 23.05 -59.95
CA SER A 906 -2.28 22.72 -59.07
C SER A 906 -2.35 21.23 -58.69
N GLY A 907 -1.35 20.45 -59.10
CA GLY A 907 -1.22 19.04 -58.73
C GLY A 907 -1.80 18.05 -59.73
N PHE A 908 -2.23 18.49 -60.91
CA PHE A 908 -2.55 17.57 -62.01
C PHE A 908 -1.27 16.92 -62.56
N SER A 909 -1.30 15.61 -62.80
CA SER A 909 -0.21 14.87 -63.43
C SER A 909 -0.73 13.74 -64.31
N ALA A 910 -0.19 13.61 -65.52
CA ALA A 910 -0.47 12.53 -66.45
C ALA A 910 0.79 12.06 -67.17
N THR A 911 0.92 10.76 -67.41
CA THR A 911 2.05 10.15 -68.12
C THR A 911 1.58 9.36 -69.33
N VAL A 912 2.22 9.55 -70.49
CA VAL A 912 1.98 8.79 -71.73
C VAL A 912 3.30 8.39 -72.38
N GLN A 913 3.30 7.37 -73.23
CA GLN A 913 4.50 6.92 -73.95
C GLN A 913 4.36 7.13 -75.46
N THR A 914 5.47 7.39 -76.14
CA THR A 914 5.48 7.46 -77.61
C THR A 914 5.29 6.07 -78.23
N ASN A 915 4.46 6.01 -79.26
CA ASN A 915 4.20 4.78 -80.01
C ASN A 915 5.32 4.43 -81.02
N ILE A 916 5.12 3.39 -81.83
CA ILE A 916 6.07 2.89 -82.85
C ILE A 916 6.49 3.96 -83.88
N ASN A 917 5.65 4.99 -84.09
CA ASN A 917 5.90 6.10 -85.00
C ASN A 917 6.42 7.35 -84.25
N GLY A 918 6.82 7.21 -82.98
CA GLY A 918 7.30 8.29 -82.14
C GLY A 918 6.22 9.25 -81.62
N ARG A 919 4.91 8.97 -81.80
CA ARG A 919 3.80 9.89 -81.43
C ARG A 919 3.27 9.67 -80.01
N TYR A 920 2.86 10.74 -79.32
CA TYR A 920 2.14 10.73 -78.03
C TYR A 920 0.86 11.58 -78.07
N SER A 921 -0.15 11.24 -77.26
CA SER A 921 -1.41 12.01 -77.11
C SER A 921 -2.11 11.74 -75.77
N ARG A 922 -2.60 12.79 -75.10
CA ARG A 922 -3.30 12.74 -73.80
C ARG A 922 -4.54 13.64 -73.80
N PRO A 923 -5.77 13.08 -73.86
CA PRO A 923 -7.02 13.84 -73.70
C PRO A 923 -7.39 14.06 -72.22
N GLY A 924 -8.31 14.98 -71.93
CA GLY A 924 -8.87 15.23 -70.59
C GLY A 924 -8.05 16.20 -69.73
N ILE A 925 -7.57 17.28 -70.33
CA ILE A 925 -6.72 18.31 -69.73
C ILE A 925 -7.54 19.60 -69.55
N SER A 926 -7.47 20.26 -68.39
CA SER A 926 -8.18 21.55 -68.18
C SER A 926 -7.49 22.71 -68.89
N ASN A 927 -8.14 23.87 -68.96
CA ASN A 927 -7.42 25.10 -69.30
C ASN A 927 -6.36 25.36 -68.23
N GLY A 928 -5.13 25.62 -68.65
CA GLY A 928 -4.03 25.75 -67.70
C GLY A 928 -2.67 25.83 -68.37
N LEU A 929 -1.68 26.15 -67.55
CA LEU A 929 -0.29 26.18 -67.94
C LEU A 929 0.36 24.86 -67.51
N TYR A 930 0.75 24.06 -68.48
CA TYR A 930 1.30 22.72 -68.25
C TYR A 930 2.80 22.67 -68.55
N ILE A 931 3.53 21.87 -67.79
CA ILE A 931 4.90 21.50 -68.09
C ILE A 931 4.85 20.13 -68.77
N VAL A 932 5.38 20.05 -69.99
CA VAL A 932 5.48 18.79 -70.76
C VAL A 932 6.95 18.36 -70.83
N GLU A 933 7.27 17.28 -70.16
CA GLU A 933 8.64 16.75 -70.04
C GLU A 933 8.76 15.40 -70.74
N VAL A 934 9.79 15.25 -71.58
CA VAL A 934 10.07 14.01 -72.32
C VAL A 934 11.38 13.41 -71.83
N THR A 935 11.35 12.13 -71.50
CA THR A 935 12.54 11.37 -71.08
C THR A 935 12.71 10.09 -71.89
N LYS A 936 13.95 9.80 -72.29
CA LYS A 936 14.35 8.53 -72.88
C LYS A 936 15.74 8.15 -72.35
N ASN A 937 15.83 7.00 -71.71
CA ASN A 937 17.08 6.52 -71.13
C ASN A 937 18.18 6.39 -72.21
N GLY A 938 19.37 6.92 -71.92
CA GLY A 938 20.53 6.93 -72.82
C GLY A 938 20.55 8.04 -73.86
N TYR A 939 19.58 8.97 -73.81
CA TYR A 939 19.48 10.10 -74.73
C TYR A 939 19.34 11.43 -73.98
N SER A 940 19.98 12.48 -74.48
CA SER A 940 19.65 13.88 -74.17
C SER A 940 18.55 14.38 -75.10
N VAL A 941 17.47 14.95 -74.55
CA VAL A 941 16.33 15.46 -75.32
C VAL A 941 16.43 16.98 -75.48
N SER A 942 16.12 17.47 -76.69
CA SER A 942 16.11 18.88 -77.10
C SER A 942 14.72 19.28 -77.63
N PRO A 943 14.21 20.48 -77.31
CA PRO A 943 14.84 21.52 -76.46
C PRO A 943 15.09 21.04 -75.02
N SER A 944 16.29 21.33 -74.51
CA SER A 944 16.77 20.86 -73.20
C SER A 944 16.08 21.57 -72.04
N GLN A 945 15.92 20.86 -70.93
CA GLN A 945 15.24 21.27 -69.69
C GLN A 945 15.32 22.77 -69.37
N GLY A 946 14.18 23.42 -69.55
CA GLY A 946 13.80 24.69 -68.98
C GLY A 946 12.31 24.81 -69.19
N ASN A 947 11.51 24.65 -68.12
CA ASN A 947 10.04 24.59 -68.10
C ASN A 947 9.38 25.18 -69.35
N ILE A 948 9.21 24.36 -70.39
CA ILE A 948 8.52 24.80 -71.60
C ILE A 948 7.05 24.70 -71.28
N PHE A 949 6.53 25.80 -70.75
CA PHE A 949 5.14 25.92 -70.42
C PHE A 949 4.31 25.85 -71.70
N GLN A 950 3.42 24.88 -71.75
CA GLN A 950 2.41 24.75 -72.77
C GLN A 950 1.09 25.28 -72.21
N SER A 951 0.64 26.39 -72.78
CA SER A 951 -0.65 26.96 -72.43
C SER A 951 -1.74 26.23 -73.20
N VAL A 952 -2.58 25.49 -72.49
CA VAL A 952 -3.85 24.97 -73.02
C VAL A 952 -4.91 26.02 -72.74
N ASN A 953 -5.41 26.66 -73.80
CA ASN A 953 -6.42 27.70 -73.68
C ASN A 953 -7.47 27.57 -74.79
N GLY A 954 -8.53 26.81 -74.51
CA GLY A 954 -9.69 26.67 -75.39
C GLY A 954 -9.48 25.78 -76.61
N SER A 955 -8.33 25.12 -76.76
CA SER A 955 -8.03 24.21 -77.87
C SER A 955 -6.97 23.15 -77.50
N ASP A 956 -6.96 22.05 -78.25
CA ASP A 956 -5.88 21.05 -78.20
C ASP A 956 -4.52 21.65 -78.60
N ILE A 957 -3.43 21.07 -78.10
CA ILE A 957 -2.06 21.51 -78.38
C ILE A 957 -1.15 20.35 -78.85
N THR A 958 -0.16 20.66 -79.70
CA THR A 958 0.82 19.69 -80.25
C THR A 958 2.26 20.19 -80.07
N LYS A 959 3.19 19.34 -79.59
CA LYS A 959 4.60 19.69 -79.38
C LYS A 959 5.59 18.55 -79.70
N ASP A 960 6.61 18.82 -80.51
CA ASP A 960 7.62 17.82 -80.91
C ASP A 960 8.98 17.99 -80.22
N TYR A 961 9.74 16.89 -80.10
CA TYR A 961 11.04 16.79 -79.41
C TYR A 961 12.08 15.96 -80.20
N VAL A 962 13.38 16.22 -80.00
CA VAL A 962 14.51 15.49 -80.61
C VAL A 962 15.42 14.89 -79.53
N ALA A 963 15.85 13.63 -79.63
CA ALA A 963 16.67 12.93 -78.64
C ALA A 963 18.00 12.43 -79.24
N THR A 964 19.15 12.72 -78.62
CA THR A 964 20.51 12.32 -79.08
C THR A 964 21.25 11.45 -78.04
N PRO A 965 22.02 10.41 -78.43
CA PRO A 965 22.69 9.50 -77.48
C PRO A 965 23.74 10.16 -76.57
N SER A 966 23.87 9.72 -75.31
CA SER A 966 24.78 10.32 -74.30
C SER A 966 25.43 9.32 -73.30
N ASN A 967 26.34 8.43 -73.75
CA ASN A 967 26.93 7.36 -72.91
C ASN A 967 28.49 7.30 -72.91
N PHE A 968 29.13 7.76 -71.84
CA PHE A 968 30.59 7.84 -71.57
C PHE A 968 31.01 7.00 -70.33
N VAL A 969 32.32 6.85 -70.08
CA VAL A 969 32.89 5.94 -69.05
C VAL A 969 33.98 6.62 -68.18
N ILE A 970 34.10 6.25 -66.90
CA ILE A 970 35.22 6.57 -66.00
C ILE A 970 35.89 5.28 -65.48
N SER A 971 37.23 5.14 -65.55
CA SER A 971 37.94 3.95 -65.01
C SER A 971 39.33 4.23 -64.40
N GLY A 972 39.84 3.31 -63.57
CA GLY A 972 41.14 3.42 -62.88
C GLY A 972 41.49 2.22 -61.97
N ALA A 973 42.62 2.27 -61.26
CA ALA A 973 43.14 1.21 -60.38
C ALA A 973 43.31 1.65 -58.91
N ILE A 974 43.14 0.70 -57.97
CA ILE A 974 43.24 0.93 -56.53
C ILE A 974 44.32 0.03 -55.93
N LEU A 975 45.39 0.66 -55.43
CA LEU A 975 46.59 -0.01 -54.92
C LEU A 975 46.84 0.35 -53.44
N ASP A 976 47.59 -0.46 -52.69
CA ASP A 976 48.03 -0.13 -51.34
C ASP A 976 49.33 0.71 -51.34
N THR A 977 49.77 1.13 -50.16
CA THR A 977 51.00 1.94 -50.00
C THR A 977 52.29 1.19 -50.36
N SER A 978 52.22 -0.12 -50.61
CA SER A 978 53.32 -0.94 -51.13
C SER A 978 53.21 -1.21 -52.64
N GLY A 979 52.20 -0.64 -53.31
CA GLY A 979 51.95 -0.78 -54.75
C GLY A 979 51.20 -2.05 -55.13
N LYS A 980 50.64 -2.81 -54.18
CA LYS A 980 49.86 -4.02 -54.47
C LYS A 980 48.39 -3.71 -54.71
N PRO A 981 47.70 -4.44 -55.62
CA PRO A 981 46.29 -4.19 -55.89
C PRO A 981 45.38 -4.53 -54.72
N VAL A 982 44.39 -3.67 -54.47
CA VAL A 982 43.40 -3.84 -53.41
C VAL A 982 42.03 -4.16 -54.03
N PRO A 983 41.64 -5.44 -54.10
CA PRO A 983 40.35 -5.85 -54.65
C PRO A 983 39.21 -5.57 -53.68
N GLY A 984 37.98 -5.47 -54.19
CA GLY A 984 36.79 -5.33 -53.34
C GLY A 984 36.58 -3.93 -52.76
N VAL A 985 37.18 -2.90 -53.36
CA VAL A 985 36.94 -1.50 -52.97
C VAL A 985 35.75 -0.97 -53.75
N THR A 986 34.75 -0.44 -53.05
CA THR A 986 33.56 0.13 -53.68
C THR A 986 33.86 1.55 -54.13
N VAL A 987 33.62 1.86 -55.41
CA VAL A 987 33.77 3.21 -55.98
C VAL A 987 32.40 3.69 -56.42
N SER A 988 31.91 4.73 -55.75
CA SER A 988 30.66 5.41 -56.12
C SER A 988 30.96 6.71 -56.85
N ILE A 989 30.30 6.97 -57.97
CA ILE A 989 30.40 8.21 -58.72
C ILE A 989 29.05 8.90 -58.74
N ASN A 990 29.04 10.15 -58.29
CA ASN A 990 27.83 10.96 -58.20
C ASN A 990 27.99 12.29 -58.94
N ASP A 991 26.91 12.90 -59.41
CA ASP A 991 26.91 14.31 -59.85
C ASP A 991 25.90 15.17 -59.06
N ASN A 992 25.91 16.48 -59.33
CA ASN A 992 25.03 17.45 -58.68
C ASN A 992 23.57 17.39 -59.18
N SER A 993 23.27 16.55 -60.18
CA SER A 993 21.91 16.31 -60.69
C SER A 993 21.25 15.08 -60.07
N GLY A 994 21.97 14.35 -59.21
CA GLY A 994 21.48 13.17 -58.50
C GLY A 994 21.78 11.85 -59.21
N PHE A 995 22.57 11.85 -60.30
CA PHE A 995 23.10 10.61 -60.85
C PHE A 995 24.05 9.98 -59.83
N SER A 996 23.96 8.67 -59.63
CA SER A 996 24.84 7.88 -58.77
C SER A 996 25.01 6.49 -59.37
N SER A 997 26.26 6.07 -59.57
CA SER A 997 26.59 4.72 -60.03
C SER A 997 27.75 4.17 -59.21
N THR A 998 27.71 2.88 -58.91
CA THR A 998 28.69 2.25 -58.02
C THR A 998 29.18 0.94 -58.60
N VAL A 999 30.49 0.73 -58.56
CA VAL A 999 31.15 -0.53 -58.93
C VAL A 999 32.18 -0.92 -57.90
N THR A 1000 32.63 -2.17 -57.95
CA THR A 1000 33.64 -2.68 -57.03
C THR A 1000 34.91 -3.03 -57.79
N SER A 1001 36.07 -2.67 -57.25
CA SER A 1001 37.35 -3.02 -57.85
C SER A 1001 37.53 -4.54 -57.93
N ASN A 1002 38.01 -5.02 -59.07
CA ASN A 1002 38.21 -6.44 -59.32
C ASN A 1002 39.48 -6.98 -58.61
N ALA A 1003 39.81 -8.26 -58.82
CA ALA A 1003 40.97 -8.94 -58.22
C ALA A 1003 42.33 -8.20 -58.44
N ASN A 1004 42.45 -7.44 -59.54
CA ASN A 1004 43.63 -6.67 -59.88
C ASN A 1004 43.52 -5.19 -59.42
N GLY A 1005 42.54 -4.86 -58.61
CA GLY A 1005 42.31 -3.51 -58.09
C GLY A 1005 41.66 -2.54 -59.10
N PHE A 1006 41.26 -2.99 -60.29
CA PHE A 1006 40.72 -2.13 -61.35
C PHE A 1006 39.20 -1.92 -61.24
N TYR A 1007 38.72 -0.71 -61.55
CA TYR A 1007 37.30 -0.34 -61.58
C TYR A 1007 36.94 0.44 -62.85
N GLU A 1008 35.71 0.28 -63.35
CA GLU A 1008 35.17 1.01 -64.52
C GLU A 1008 33.66 1.24 -64.37
N ILE A 1009 33.21 2.46 -64.65
CA ILE A 1009 31.80 2.90 -64.57
C ILE A 1009 31.40 3.53 -65.90
N GLY A 1010 30.50 2.90 -66.64
CA GLY A 1010 29.88 3.44 -67.86
C GLY A 1010 28.49 4.02 -67.64
N GLY A 1011 27.83 4.49 -68.70
CA GLY A 1011 26.47 5.06 -68.62
C GLY A 1011 26.44 6.57 -68.39
N LEU A 1012 27.58 7.26 -68.50
CA LEU A 1012 27.73 8.63 -68.00
C LEU A 1012 27.42 9.66 -69.08
N SER A 1013 26.78 10.76 -68.71
CA SER A 1013 26.57 11.91 -69.60
C SER A 1013 27.72 12.92 -69.46
N ASN A 1014 27.69 13.99 -70.24
CA ASN A 1014 28.60 15.12 -70.02
C ASN A 1014 28.24 15.81 -68.70
N GLY A 1015 29.22 16.03 -67.84
CA GLY A 1015 28.97 16.57 -66.51
C GLY A 1015 30.18 16.49 -65.59
N LEU A 1016 30.08 17.17 -64.45
CA LEU A 1016 31.06 17.08 -63.37
C LEU A 1016 30.60 16.03 -62.36
N TYR A 1017 31.45 15.04 -62.13
CA TYR A 1017 31.21 13.94 -61.23
C TYR A 1017 32.18 13.97 -60.05
N ILE A 1018 31.83 13.31 -58.95
CA ILE A 1018 32.65 13.13 -57.76
C ILE A 1018 32.74 11.63 -57.46
N ALA A 1019 33.97 11.11 -57.36
CA ALA A 1019 34.24 9.71 -57.05
C ALA A 1019 34.55 9.49 -55.57
N PHE A 1020 33.85 8.56 -54.93
CA PHE A 1020 33.99 8.19 -53.52
C PHE A 1020 34.40 6.72 -53.40
N PRO A 1021 35.71 6.41 -53.36
CA PRO A 1021 36.18 5.07 -53.06
C PRO A 1021 36.09 4.79 -51.56
N ALA A 1022 35.55 3.63 -51.17
CA ALA A 1022 35.46 3.20 -49.79
C ALA A 1022 35.65 1.69 -49.63
N LYS A 1023 36.34 1.30 -48.54
CA LYS A 1023 36.45 -0.10 -48.09
C LYS A 1023 36.65 -0.14 -46.58
N GLN A 1024 35.82 -0.91 -45.88
CA GLN A 1024 35.91 -1.05 -44.43
C GLN A 1024 37.29 -1.61 -44.02
N GLY A 1025 37.87 -1.06 -42.95
CA GLY A 1025 39.21 -1.43 -42.48
C GLY A 1025 40.37 -0.82 -43.29
N TYR A 1026 40.08 0.06 -44.25
CA TYR A 1026 41.08 0.81 -45.02
C TYR A 1026 40.73 2.31 -45.02
N THR A 1027 41.74 3.14 -44.83
CA THR A 1027 41.73 4.58 -45.13
C THR A 1027 42.22 4.77 -46.55
N ILE A 1028 41.36 5.29 -47.43
CA ILE A 1028 41.71 5.54 -48.83
C ILE A 1028 42.16 6.99 -48.98
N VAL A 1029 43.40 7.19 -49.39
CA VAL A 1029 44.01 8.49 -49.64
C VAL A 1029 44.03 8.73 -51.15
N VAL A 1030 43.50 9.88 -51.55
CA VAL A 1030 43.39 10.29 -52.94
C VAL A 1030 44.67 11.01 -53.32
N ASN A 1031 45.58 10.33 -54.04
CA ASN A 1031 46.81 10.96 -54.50
C ASN A 1031 46.50 12.11 -55.47
N GLY A 1032 47.03 13.31 -55.21
CA GLY A 1032 46.83 14.51 -56.05
C GLY A 1032 45.58 15.35 -55.74
N GLY A 1033 44.83 15.03 -54.69
CA GLY A 1033 43.96 16.01 -54.02
C GLY A 1033 42.57 16.29 -54.61
N ASN A 1034 42.12 15.70 -55.71
CA ASN A 1034 40.74 15.93 -56.20
C ASN A 1034 39.99 14.64 -56.62
N VAL A 1035 38.84 14.40 -55.96
CA VAL A 1035 37.81 13.39 -56.28
C VAL A 1035 36.86 13.80 -57.42
N PHE A 1036 36.98 15.03 -57.90
CA PHE A 1036 36.18 15.56 -58.99
C PHE A 1036 36.70 15.09 -60.36
N VAL A 1037 35.78 14.70 -61.26
CA VAL A 1037 36.04 14.20 -62.61
C VAL A 1037 35.04 14.82 -63.59
N GLY A 1038 35.50 15.66 -64.52
CA GLY A 1038 34.65 16.28 -65.54
C GLY A 1038 34.66 15.48 -66.85
N ILE A 1039 33.48 15.12 -67.36
CA ILE A 1039 33.27 14.53 -68.68
C ILE A 1039 32.75 15.61 -69.62
N ASN A 1040 33.46 15.85 -70.73
CA ASN A 1040 33.03 16.79 -71.77
C ASN A 1040 33.25 16.18 -73.16
N GLY A 1041 32.34 15.30 -73.56
CA GLY A 1041 32.26 14.67 -74.86
C GLY A 1041 33.13 13.42 -75.03
N VAL A 1042 33.89 13.01 -74.00
CA VAL A 1042 34.82 11.87 -74.04
C VAL A 1042 34.95 11.20 -72.66
N SER A 1043 35.19 9.87 -72.64
CA SER A 1043 35.43 9.06 -71.44
C SER A 1043 36.76 9.41 -70.74
N ILE A 1044 36.84 9.21 -69.42
CA ILE A 1044 38.03 9.48 -68.58
C ILE A 1044 38.63 8.17 -68.06
N ILE A 1045 39.90 7.90 -68.37
CA ILE A 1045 40.58 6.64 -68.06
C ILE A 1045 41.81 6.92 -67.18
N GLY A 1046 42.14 6.03 -66.24
CA GLY A 1046 43.36 6.09 -65.42
C GLY A 1046 43.23 6.93 -64.14
N LYS A 1047 42.04 6.97 -63.52
CA LYS A 1047 41.81 7.68 -62.25
C LYS A 1047 42.10 6.77 -61.06
N ASP A 1048 43.35 6.76 -60.58
CA ASP A 1048 43.79 5.78 -59.57
C ASP A 1048 43.64 6.26 -58.11
N PHE A 1049 43.53 5.32 -57.16
CA PHE A 1049 43.43 5.59 -55.70
C PHE A 1049 44.40 4.74 -54.86
N THR A 1050 44.79 5.22 -53.66
CA THR A 1050 45.67 4.47 -52.75
C THR A 1050 44.96 4.11 -51.44
N ALA A 1051 44.94 2.84 -51.03
CA ALA A 1051 44.27 2.36 -49.81
C ALA A 1051 45.26 1.90 -48.73
N THR A 1052 45.13 2.41 -47.51
CA THR A 1052 45.99 2.09 -46.35
C THR A 1052 45.18 1.38 -45.27
N PRO A 1053 45.52 0.16 -44.84
CA PRO A 1053 44.79 -0.54 -43.78
C PRO A 1053 44.75 0.23 -42.45
N VAL A 1054 43.60 0.28 -41.79
CA VAL A 1054 43.43 0.82 -40.43
C VAL A 1054 43.53 -0.34 -39.43
N VAL A 1055 44.47 -0.27 -38.49
CA VAL A 1055 44.66 -1.31 -37.46
C VAL A 1055 43.93 -0.91 -36.19
N GLN A 1056 42.88 -1.66 -35.81
CA GLN A 1056 42.16 -1.45 -34.56
C GLN A 1056 42.82 -2.23 -33.41
N THR A 1057 42.90 -1.63 -32.22
CA THR A 1057 43.55 -2.22 -31.04
C THR A 1057 42.72 -2.06 -29.77
N TYR A 1058 42.88 -2.98 -28.84
CA TYR A 1058 42.12 -3.22 -27.61
C TYR A 1058 43.03 -3.30 -26.38
N SER A 1059 42.47 -3.54 -25.20
CA SER A 1059 43.21 -3.64 -23.94
C SER A 1059 42.80 -4.82 -23.05
N ILE A 1060 43.73 -5.30 -22.22
CA ILE A 1060 43.47 -6.24 -21.11
C ILE A 1060 43.80 -5.54 -19.78
N SER A 1061 42.94 -5.64 -18.77
CA SER A 1061 43.18 -5.07 -17.44
C SER A 1061 42.59 -5.88 -16.29
N GLY A 1062 43.15 -5.71 -15.09
CA GLY A 1062 42.70 -6.35 -13.84
C GLY A 1062 43.48 -5.88 -12.61
N TYR A 1063 43.24 -6.52 -11.46
CA TYR A 1063 43.88 -6.24 -10.17
C TYR A 1063 44.74 -7.40 -9.68
N ILE A 1064 45.78 -7.07 -8.91
CA ILE A 1064 46.57 -8.04 -8.16
C ILE A 1064 46.51 -7.68 -6.69
N LEU A 1065 45.95 -8.59 -5.89
CA LEU A 1065 45.67 -8.37 -4.47
C LEU A 1065 46.41 -9.38 -3.60
N GLU A 1066 46.97 -8.93 -2.47
CA GLU A 1066 47.48 -9.77 -1.38
C GLU A 1066 46.46 -9.81 -0.24
N ASN A 1067 45.88 -10.97 0.05
CA ASN A 1067 44.84 -11.15 1.08
C ASN A 1067 43.72 -10.08 1.02
N GLY A 1068 43.34 -9.67 -0.20
CA GLY A 1068 42.32 -8.64 -0.44
C GLY A 1068 42.83 -7.19 -0.44
N GLN A 1069 44.11 -6.94 -0.17
CA GLN A 1069 44.73 -5.62 -0.22
C GLN A 1069 45.53 -5.39 -1.52
N PRO A 1070 45.61 -4.15 -2.04
CA PRO A 1070 46.35 -3.84 -3.27
C PRO A 1070 47.83 -4.21 -3.24
N LEU A 1071 48.29 -5.01 -4.21
CA LEU A 1071 49.72 -5.28 -4.38
C LEU A 1071 50.31 -4.45 -5.52
N SER A 1072 50.91 -3.32 -5.16
CA SER A 1072 51.58 -2.41 -6.11
C SER A 1072 52.91 -2.94 -6.62
N GLY A 1073 53.30 -2.60 -7.86
CA GLY A 1073 54.60 -2.93 -8.44
C GLY A 1073 54.79 -4.41 -8.80
N ALA A 1074 53.71 -5.19 -8.90
CA ALA A 1074 53.75 -6.53 -9.49
C ALA A 1074 53.82 -6.44 -11.02
N SER A 1075 54.68 -7.25 -11.65
CA SER A 1075 54.92 -7.21 -13.10
C SER A 1075 54.00 -8.19 -13.81
N VAL A 1076 53.14 -7.68 -14.68
CA VAL A 1076 52.20 -8.45 -15.51
C VAL A 1076 52.70 -8.51 -16.94
N GLN A 1077 52.97 -9.74 -17.41
CA GLN A 1077 53.43 -9.99 -18.76
C GLN A 1077 52.29 -10.59 -19.60
N ILE A 1078 52.11 -10.03 -20.79
CA ILE A 1078 51.08 -10.41 -21.75
C ILE A 1078 51.77 -10.83 -23.05
N ASN A 1079 51.65 -12.11 -23.36
CA ASN A 1079 52.29 -12.71 -24.52
C ASN A 1079 51.23 -13.26 -25.48
N SER A 1080 51.47 -13.20 -26.78
CA SER A 1080 50.69 -13.97 -27.75
C SER A 1080 51.51 -15.13 -28.29
N ASN A 1081 50.84 -16.18 -28.77
CA ASN A 1081 51.50 -17.32 -29.42
C ASN A 1081 52.17 -16.93 -30.77
N PHE A 1082 52.00 -15.68 -31.23
CA PHE A 1082 52.56 -15.14 -32.47
C PHE A 1082 53.67 -14.10 -32.25
N GLY A 1083 54.32 -14.12 -31.07
CA GLY A 1083 55.55 -13.36 -30.82
C GLY A 1083 55.34 -11.92 -30.32
N PHE A 1084 54.10 -11.52 -29.99
CA PHE A 1084 53.88 -10.29 -29.22
C PHE A 1084 54.19 -10.56 -27.75
N SER A 1085 54.99 -9.71 -27.12
CA SER A 1085 55.24 -9.74 -25.68
C SER A 1085 55.28 -8.31 -25.17
N SER A 1086 54.50 -8.03 -24.13
CA SER A 1086 54.50 -6.74 -23.46
C SER A 1086 54.39 -6.95 -21.96
N THR A 1087 55.02 -6.06 -21.20
CA THR A 1087 55.00 -6.09 -19.75
C THR A 1087 54.48 -4.75 -19.22
N THR A 1088 53.59 -4.81 -18.26
CA THR A 1088 53.08 -3.67 -17.50
C THR A 1088 53.20 -3.98 -16.00
N THR A 1089 53.08 -2.98 -15.14
CA THR A 1089 53.17 -3.16 -13.67
C THR A 1089 51.92 -2.64 -13.00
N THR A 1090 51.54 -3.25 -11.88
CA THR A 1090 50.42 -2.75 -11.08
C THR A 1090 50.75 -1.41 -10.43
N ASP A 1091 49.77 -0.51 -10.42
CA ASP A 1091 49.86 0.77 -9.75
C ASP A 1091 49.63 0.64 -8.22
N ASN A 1092 49.55 1.76 -7.50
CA ASN A 1092 49.37 1.78 -6.03
C ASN A 1092 48.04 1.17 -5.57
N SER A 1093 47.05 1.05 -6.46
CA SER A 1093 45.77 0.39 -6.21
C SER A 1093 45.77 -1.09 -6.59
N GLY A 1094 46.93 -1.62 -7.01
CA GLY A 1094 47.07 -3.01 -7.45
C GLY A 1094 46.52 -3.24 -8.86
N PHE A 1095 46.08 -2.20 -9.56
CA PHE A 1095 45.49 -2.29 -10.89
C PHE A 1095 46.56 -2.28 -11.99
N TYR A 1096 46.34 -3.05 -13.05
CA TYR A 1096 47.14 -2.99 -14.27
C TYR A 1096 46.26 -2.89 -15.52
N THR A 1097 46.79 -2.26 -16.56
CA THR A 1097 46.20 -2.25 -17.90
C THR A 1097 47.29 -2.31 -18.96
N GLN A 1098 47.06 -3.11 -20.00
CA GLN A 1098 47.85 -3.15 -21.22
C GLN A 1098 46.97 -2.81 -22.41
N ARG A 1099 47.33 -1.76 -23.15
CA ARG A 1099 46.61 -1.27 -24.34
C ARG A 1099 47.37 -1.61 -25.62
N GLY A 1100 46.74 -1.43 -26.77
CA GLY A 1100 47.37 -1.61 -28.09
C GLY A 1100 47.38 -3.05 -28.60
N LEU A 1101 46.56 -3.93 -28.02
CA LEU A 1101 46.49 -5.35 -28.35
C LEU A 1101 45.55 -5.57 -29.53
N LYS A 1102 45.93 -6.37 -30.53
CA LYS A 1102 45.02 -6.74 -31.63
C LYS A 1102 44.09 -7.86 -31.20
N ASP A 1103 43.04 -8.14 -31.97
CA ASP A 1103 42.28 -9.38 -31.81
C ASP A 1103 43.21 -10.60 -31.89
N GLY A 1104 43.01 -11.54 -30.98
CA GLY A 1104 43.88 -12.69 -30.85
C GLY A 1104 43.91 -13.29 -29.44
N ALA A 1105 44.52 -14.46 -29.34
CA ALA A 1105 44.71 -15.16 -28.07
C ALA A 1105 46.02 -14.75 -27.40
N TYR A 1106 45.91 -14.33 -26.15
CA TYR A 1106 46.99 -13.88 -25.28
C TYR A 1106 47.09 -14.78 -24.05
N ILE A 1107 48.28 -14.84 -23.48
CA ILE A 1107 48.61 -15.48 -22.22
C ILE A 1107 49.07 -14.37 -21.28
N VAL A 1108 48.37 -14.22 -20.15
CA VAL A 1108 48.60 -13.21 -19.12
C VAL A 1108 49.06 -13.91 -17.86
N TYR A 1109 50.27 -13.61 -17.40
CA TYR A 1109 50.76 -14.06 -16.11
C TYR A 1109 51.51 -12.94 -15.39
N SER A 1110 51.54 -12.99 -14.07
CA SER A 1110 52.16 -11.97 -13.24
C SER A 1110 53.22 -12.55 -12.32
N THR A 1111 54.24 -11.75 -12.02
CA THR A 1111 55.33 -12.08 -11.10
C THR A 1111 55.68 -10.88 -10.22
N LYS A 1112 56.01 -11.15 -8.96
CA LYS A 1112 56.65 -10.17 -8.07
C LYS A 1112 57.63 -10.91 -7.15
N PRO A 1113 58.90 -10.48 -7.03
CA PRO A 1113 59.86 -11.12 -6.14
C PRO A 1113 59.34 -11.20 -4.70
N GLY A 1114 59.46 -12.35 -4.05
CA GLY A 1114 58.97 -12.60 -2.69
C GLY A 1114 57.49 -13.00 -2.59
N TYR A 1115 56.77 -13.09 -3.72
CA TYR A 1115 55.34 -13.42 -3.75
C TYR A 1115 55.06 -14.61 -4.68
N GLN A 1116 54.18 -15.50 -4.24
CA GLN A 1116 53.58 -16.51 -5.08
C GLN A 1116 52.26 -15.95 -5.62
N ILE A 1117 52.14 -15.83 -6.95
CA ILE A 1117 50.96 -15.24 -7.58
C ILE A 1117 50.18 -16.35 -8.31
N THR A 1118 48.90 -16.47 -7.99
CA THR A 1118 47.97 -17.42 -8.62
C THR A 1118 46.79 -16.68 -9.25
N THR A 1119 46.25 -17.24 -10.33
CA THR A 1119 45.05 -16.69 -10.98
C THR A 1119 43.82 -16.97 -10.11
N VAL A 1120 42.98 -15.95 -9.86
CA VAL A 1120 41.75 -16.11 -9.05
C VAL A 1120 40.70 -16.96 -9.76
N THR A 1121 40.64 -16.85 -11.09
CA THR A 1121 39.80 -17.66 -11.97
C THR A 1121 40.66 -18.37 -13.01
N GLY A 1122 40.42 -19.67 -13.17
CA GLY A 1122 41.23 -20.59 -13.96
C GLY A 1122 41.57 -20.09 -15.37
N ASN A 1123 42.82 -20.34 -15.74
CA ASN A 1123 43.53 -20.11 -17.00
C ASN A 1123 44.04 -18.70 -17.31
N ILE A 1124 45.35 -18.63 -17.57
CA ILE A 1124 46.13 -17.47 -18.04
C ILE A 1124 45.82 -17.05 -19.48
N PHE A 1125 45.01 -17.82 -20.22
CA PHE A 1125 44.66 -17.53 -21.62
C PHE A 1125 43.48 -16.56 -21.73
N GLN A 1126 43.56 -15.57 -22.61
CA GLN A 1126 42.55 -14.54 -22.86
C GLN A 1126 42.45 -14.25 -24.37
N SER A 1127 41.25 -14.32 -24.94
CA SER A 1127 41.01 -14.03 -26.35
C SER A 1127 40.33 -12.67 -26.48
N ILE A 1128 40.98 -11.75 -27.20
CA ILE A 1128 40.37 -10.48 -27.62
C ILE A 1128 39.67 -10.74 -28.96
N ASN A 1129 38.38 -10.41 -29.05
CA ASN A 1129 37.59 -10.49 -30.28
C ASN A 1129 36.62 -9.31 -30.37
N GLY A 1130 37.13 -8.16 -30.81
CA GLY A 1130 36.37 -6.95 -31.06
C GLY A 1130 36.12 -6.07 -29.83
N SER A 1131 36.61 -6.43 -28.64
CA SER A 1131 36.36 -5.69 -27.40
C SER A 1131 37.46 -5.84 -26.34
N ASN A 1132 37.52 -4.87 -25.41
CA ASN A 1132 38.47 -4.87 -24.30
C ASN A 1132 38.13 -5.96 -23.26
N ILE A 1133 39.15 -6.58 -22.68
CA ILE A 1133 39.00 -7.57 -21.61
C ILE A 1133 39.29 -6.89 -20.27
N ILE A 1134 38.33 -6.96 -19.35
CA ILE A 1134 38.42 -6.38 -17.99
C ILE A 1134 38.22 -7.47 -16.93
N GLY A 1135 38.77 -7.28 -15.74
CA GLY A 1135 38.63 -8.21 -14.61
C GLY A 1135 39.55 -9.43 -14.66
N LYS A 1136 40.72 -9.32 -15.31
CA LYS A 1136 41.71 -10.40 -15.29
C LYS A 1136 42.58 -10.31 -14.03
N ASP A 1137 42.03 -10.79 -12.92
CA ASP A 1137 42.60 -10.56 -11.60
C ASP A 1137 43.48 -11.74 -11.10
N PHE A 1138 44.46 -11.42 -10.25
CA PHE A 1138 45.37 -12.37 -9.61
C PHE A 1138 45.39 -12.17 -8.10
N ASN A 1139 45.58 -13.27 -7.36
CA ASN A 1139 45.88 -13.23 -5.93
C ASN A 1139 47.36 -13.50 -5.70
N ALA A 1140 47.96 -12.73 -4.80
CA ALA A 1140 49.34 -12.88 -4.39
C ALA A 1140 49.39 -13.29 -2.92
N THR A 1141 50.31 -14.20 -2.60
CA THR A 1141 50.59 -14.61 -1.22
C THR A 1141 52.09 -14.45 -0.99
N LEU A 1142 52.50 -13.77 0.08
CA LEU A 1142 53.91 -13.64 0.44
C LEU A 1142 54.52 -15.02 0.68
N ILE A 1143 55.66 -15.30 0.06
CA ILE A 1143 56.44 -16.52 0.30
C ILE A 1143 57.29 -16.25 1.55
N GLN A 1144 57.03 -16.96 2.64
CA GLN A 1144 57.85 -16.90 3.85
C GLN A 1144 59.23 -17.52 3.63
#